data_AF-A0A9D7BAK2-F1
#
_entry.id   AF-A0A9D7BAK2-F1
#
_cell.length_a   1.000
_cell.length_b   1.000
_cell.length_c   1.000
_cell.angle_alpha   90.00
_cell.angle_beta   90.00
_cell.angle_gamma   90.00
#
_symmetry.space_group_name_H-M   'P 1'
#
loop_
_entity.id
_entity.type
_entity.pdbx_description
1 polymer ?
#
loop_
_entity_poly.entity_id
_entity_poly.type
_entity_poly.pdbx_seq_one_letter_code
_entity_poly.pdbx_strand_id
1 'polypeptide(L)'
;MMNKRLSQFLALGMFPGIRAMMLAGALLCASAGWSQCTNLTAFGTVTAPTNSMALTISTCTFQSEYNTVNGIVAGATYTVTSSCGGYITIRRGTYNGALVANGNTPVSFTAPVAGTYYLHFNTNAACGTASICCTTTITCTSCGAGGGGCLNTIAYGSASAPTNNTPLTINTCTYQSEYNTITGIAAGATYTITNSCGGYITVRQGAYNGPVVSQGTSSLTFTATVAGTYYIHYNTSAACGTASICCTTSITCTSCTGAPPPGTCTAVNIPSLPVTGQPVICHPSNLITAANVTSLCGTGSTLYLGGNEALYTVTPTTTGNYIINYTGQSWSSIWVFSGNCPAAGGLCQGSVSGVGASQSLSLTLTAGVQYWILFDTWPSPPSPCPGTFSITTSNVPPPAVASDCNQAVNICTNINFQIDPNGYGSVYEIPALGSTGNPDYLADGVPSPWGTDNWGCLRAGELNSTWMVINVLTGGSLTFTFGGLGTQAGFYDWIMYPYGIGTCAQVAGNLVPPVRCNWNGVSYGGTGLAAPPPAGGDPTNYEPPLNVASQTQWLICFSNWSSVTTGVPLQFGGTAVVSCTTLPVELLLFDAQAQANAVALEWVTANESNSSRFIVERSSDGEAWSELLTMPAAGTSNSPRVYKMEDRAPIVGNAYYRLRMLDLDGSEALSQVRSVRFNPSARVAPNPATGPFAVTGVGADQRVQLFDAMGREVPISMVRGENDRALVDPLSAPPGVYQLRIAGDHATVVRVAIER
;
A
#
# COMPACT_ATOMS: atom_id res chain seq x y z
N MET A 1 37.17 43.57 -24.29
CA MET A 1 37.71 44.90 -24.61
C MET A 1 37.89 45.64 -23.30
N MET A 2 39.14 45.77 -22.83
CA MET A 2 39.86 47.07 -22.63
C MET A 2 39.12 48.02 -21.66
N ASN A 3 39.71 48.54 -20.58
CA ASN A 3 41.12 48.88 -20.35
C ASN A 3 41.37 49.31 -18.88
N LYS A 4 42.49 48.85 -18.31
CA LYS A 4 43.58 49.61 -17.62
C LYS A 4 43.28 50.36 -16.30
N ARG A 5 44.11 50.36 -15.24
CA ARG A 5 45.52 49.98 -14.91
C ARG A 5 45.60 49.80 -13.37
N LEU A 6 46.53 49.11 -12.70
CA LEU A 6 48.01 49.20 -12.63
C LEU A 6 48.51 47.91 -11.89
N SER A 7 49.33 47.02 -12.49
CA SER A 7 50.77 46.73 -12.19
C SER A 7 51.16 46.62 -10.69
N GLN A 8 51.86 45.62 -10.13
CA GLN A 8 53.02 44.80 -10.54
C GLN A 8 53.22 43.74 -9.40
N PHE A 9 53.32 42.41 -9.61
CA PHE A 9 54.47 41.55 -9.96
C PHE A 9 54.96 40.62 -8.80
N LEU A 10 54.97 39.30 -9.09
CA LEU A 10 55.78 38.16 -8.58
C LEU A 10 55.79 37.82 -7.06
N ALA A 11 55.96 36.59 -6.57
CA ALA A 11 55.87 35.21 -7.06
C ALA A 11 56.28 34.25 -5.92
N LEU A 12 55.83 32.99 -6.01
CA LEU A 12 56.46 31.72 -5.57
C LEU A 12 56.44 31.25 -4.08
N GLY A 13 55.99 29.98 -3.93
CA GLY A 13 56.32 29.00 -2.86
C GLY A 13 55.19 28.74 -1.84
N MET A 14 54.38 27.67 -1.85
CA MET A 14 54.67 26.23 -1.54
C MET A 14 55.68 26.11 -0.37
N PHE A 15 55.46 25.48 0.80
CA PHE A 15 54.58 24.40 1.29
C PHE A 15 54.68 24.35 2.88
N PRO A 16 54.18 23.34 3.66
CA PRO A 16 53.40 23.53 4.91
C PRO A 16 54.09 23.09 6.23
N GLY A 17 53.50 23.35 7.41
CA GLY A 17 53.88 22.64 8.65
C GLY A 17 53.39 23.18 10.02
N ILE A 18 52.27 22.62 10.51
CA ILE A 18 52.06 22.01 11.86
C ILE A 18 52.23 22.85 13.17
N ARG A 19 51.08 23.02 13.86
CA ARG A 19 50.73 22.93 15.32
C ARG A 19 51.52 23.70 16.41
N ALA A 20 50.80 24.51 17.21
CA ALA A 20 50.34 24.21 18.59
C ALA A 20 50.21 25.44 19.52
N MET A 21 48.98 25.65 20.05
CA MET A 21 48.56 26.05 21.41
C MET A 21 49.21 27.18 22.25
N MET A 22 48.29 28.03 22.75
CA MET A 22 48.14 28.62 24.10
C MET A 22 48.73 30.01 24.46
N LEU A 23 47.79 30.97 24.61
CA LEU A 23 47.42 31.73 25.82
C LEU A 23 48.48 32.58 26.56
N ALA A 24 48.30 33.92 26.58
CA ALA A 24 47.95 34.71 27.79
C ALA A 24 48.22 36.24 27.62
N GLY A 25 47.29 37.06 28.11
CA GLY A 25 47.61 38.35 28.76
C GLY A 25 47.31 39.65 27.99
N ALA A 26 46.14 40.22 28.28
CA ALA A 26 45.69 41.58 27.94
C ALA A 26 46.58 42.69 28.58
N LEU A 27 46.50 43.99 28.31
CA LEU A 27 45.33 44.89 28.44
C LEU A 27 45.81 46.36 28.21
N LEU A 28 44.96 47.24 27.66
CA LEU A 28 44.62 48.60 28.14
C LEU A 28 44.25 49.59 27.01
N CYS A 29 42.95 49.77 26.81
CA CYS A 29 42.39 51.09 26.52
C CYS A 29 40.97 51.14 27.10
N ALA A 30 40.82 51.90 28.19
CA ALA A 30 39.54 52.09 28.88
C ALA A 30 38.78 53.25 28.24
N SER A 31 37.55 53.00 27.80
CA SER A 31 36.54 54.04 27.57
C SER A 31 35.48 53.95 28.67
N ALA A 32 35.09 55.10 29.21
CA ALA A 32 34.13 55.23 30.30
C ALA A 32 32.76 54.65 29.88
N GLY A 33 32.43 53.45 30.36
CA GLY A 33 31.16 52.80 30.12
C GLY A 33 30.07 53.33 31.04
N TRP A 34 29.13 54.10 30.50
CA TRP A 34 27.89 54.45 31.19
C TRP A 34 27.12 53.16 31.50
N SER A 35 26.79 52.93 32.78
CA SER A 35 26.08 51.72 33.21
C SER A 35 24.68 51.70 32.61
N GLN A 36 24.45 50.82 31.64
CA GLN A 36 23.13 50.64 31.04
C GLN A 36 22.11 50.10 32.06
N CYS A 37 20.84 50.39 31.84
CA CYS A 37 19.77 50.14 32.82
C CYS A 37 19.69 48.68 33.27
N THR A 38 19.38 48.50 34.55
CA THR A 38 19.19 47.19 35.17
C THR A 38 18.04 47.32 36.17
N ASN A 39 16.88 46.86 35.76
CA ASN A 39 15.69 46.75 36.59
C ASN A 39 15.78 45.48 37.46
N LEU A 40 15.21 45.54 38.66
CA LEU A 40 15.24 44.45 39.65
C LEU A 40 14.00 43.57 39.60
N THR A 41 12.91 44.07 39.02
CA THR A 41 11.61 43.39 39.00
C THR A 41 11.44 42.67 37.67
N ALA A 42 11.27 41.35 37.71
CA ALA A 42 10.92 40.55 36.54
C ALA A 42 9.40 40.59 36.31
N PHE A 43 8.97 40.80 35.07
CA PHE A 43 7.58 40.66 34.68
C PHE A 43 7.50 40.19 33.24
N GLY A 44 6.69 39.18 32.93
CA GLY A 44 6.58 38.60 31.58
C GLY A 44 7.77 37.70 31.21
N THR A 45 7.45 36.49 30.77
CA THR A 45 8.43 35.50 30.28
C THR A 45 7.90 34.85 29.03
N VAL A 46 8.76 34.69 28.02
CA VAL A 46 8.40 34.01 26.77
C VAL A 46 9.56 33.18 26.23
N THR A 47 9.27 32.22 25.34
CA THR A 47 10.27 31.57 24.50
C THR A 47 10.50 32.40 23.23
N ALA A 48 11.75 32.55 22.80
CA ALA A 48 12.12 33.36 21.65
C ALA A 48 11.37 32.92 20.37
N PRO A 49 10.87 33.86 19.55
CA PRO A 49 10.23 33.53 18.29
C PRO A 49 11.26 32.92 17.34
N THR A 50 10.87 31.86 16.65
CA THR A 50 11.70 31.19 15.64
C THR A 50 11.43 31.69 14.22
N ASN A 51 10.47 32.59 14.05
CA ASN A 51 10.04 33.17 12.78
C ASN A 51 9.87 34.70 12.87
N SER A 52 9.49 35.31 11.74
CA SER A 52 9.31 36.76 11.61
C SER A 52 7.97 37.30 12.12
N MET A 53 7.13 36.49 12.77
CA MET A 53 5.94 36.99 13.44
C MET A 53 6.29 37.57 14.80
N ALA A 54 5.74 38.74 15.10
CA ALA A 54 5.90 39.38 16.39
C ALA A 54 5.17 38.59 17.48
N LEU A 55 5.87 38.29 18.57
CA LEU A 55 5.34 37.61 19.73
C LEU A 55 5.18 38.61 20.88
N THR A 56 3.97 38.71 21.42
CA THR A 56 3.72 39.50 22.62
C THR A 56 4.33 38.82 23.83
N ILE A 57 5.23 39.50 24.53
CA ILE A 57 5.89 39.01 25.74
C ILE A 57 4.99 39.27 26.95
N SER A 58 4.41 40.47 27.01
CA SER A 58 3.47 40.89 28.04
C SER A 58 2.60 42.00 27.47
N THR A 59 1.33 42.04 27.88
CA THR A 59 0.42 43.16 27.58
C THR A 59 0.61 44.32 28.55
N CYS A 60 1.34 44.12 29.65
CA CYS A 60 1.49 45.08 30.73
C CYS A 60 2.85 45.01 31.43
N THR A 61 3.91 45.51 30.80
CA THR A 61 5.22 45.69 31.44
C THR A 61 5.38 47.15 31.85
N PHE A 62 5.70 47.42 33.11
CA PHE A 62 6.04 48.77 33.56
C PHE A 62 7.47 49.14 33.16
N GLN A 63 7.73 50.44 32.94
CA GLN A 63 9.08 50.96 32.65
C GLN A 63 9.97 51.00 33.90
N SER A 64 9.92 49.96 34.73
CA SER A 64 10.78 49.68 35.88
C SER A 64 11.04 48.17 36.01
N GLU A 65 10.66 47.40 34.99
CA GLU A 65 10.65 45.94 34.99
C GLU A 65 11.49 45.40 33.82
N TYR A 66 11.80 44.11 33.87
CA TYR A 66 12.40 43.41 32.74
C TYR A 66 11.59 42.16 32.35
N ASN A 67 11.51 41.90 31.05
CA ASN A 67 10.99 40.63 30.54
C ASN A 67 12.11 39.59 30.41
N THR A 68 11.76 38.31 30.52
CA THR A 68 12.69 37.18 30.29
C THR A 68 12.36 36.47 28.96
N VAL A 69 13.37 36.27 28.11
CA VAL A 69 13.22 35.54 26.85
C VAL A 69 14.14 34.32 26.85
N ASN A 70 13.55 33.13 26.89
CA ASN A 70 14.27 31.85 26.86
C ASN A 70 14.49 31.38 25.42
N GLY A 71 15.56 30.61 25.18
CA GLY A 71 15.75 29.93 23.89
C GLY A 71 16.12 30.84 22.71
N ILE A 72 16.75 32.00 22.96
CA ILE A 72 17.35 32.83 21.91
C ILE A 72 18.44 32.00 21.20
N VAL A 73 18.47 32.05 19.86
CA VAL A 73 19.41 31.28 19.02
C VAL A 73 20.63 32.13 18.67
N ALA A 74 21.84 31.57 18.79
CA ALA A 74 23.08 32.24 18.40
C ALA A 74 23.06 32.62 16.91
N GLY A 75 23.49 33.84 16.57
CA GLY A 75 23.55 34.35 15.20
C GLY A 75 22.22 34.87 14.65
N ALA A 76 21.10 34.65 15.33
CA ALA A 76 19.79 35.19 14.93
C ALA A 76 19.61 36.65 15.41
N THR A 77 18.92 37.44 14.62
CA THR A 77 18.62 38.86 14.89
C THR A 77 17.19 39.00 15.34
N TYR A 78 17.01 39.63 16.50
CA TYR A 78 15.71 39.87 17.12
C TYR A 78 15.46 41.37 17.24
N THR A 79 14.20 41.77 17.12
CA THR A 79 13.75 43.15 17.32
C THR A 79 12.73 43.18 18.44
N VAL A 80 12.98 44.01 19.45
CA VAL A 80 12.15 44.17 20.65
C VAL A 80 11.43 45.52 20.60
N THR A 81 10.13 45.52 20.85
CA THR A 81 9.31 46.73 20.86
C THR A 81 8.58 46.93 22.20
N SER A 82 8.29 48.20 22.52
CA SER A 82 7.40 48.61 23.62
C SER A 82 6.39 49.63 23.09
N SER A 83 5.11 49.36 23.31
CA SER A 83 3.99 50.22 22.86
C SER A 83 4.00 51.62 23.47
N CYS A 84 4.60 51.82 24.65
CA CYS A 84 4.71 53.14 25.28
C CYS A 84 5.97 53.93 24.86
N GLY A 85 6.78 53.41 23.93
CA GLY A 85 8.09 53.99 23.67
C GLY A 85 9.11 53.68 24.78
N GLY A 86 10.09 54.56 24.93
CA GLY A 86 11.13 54.48 25.95
C GLY A 86 12.43 53.82 25.49
N TYR A 87 13.24 53.42 26.45
CA TYR A 87 14.59 52.89 26.30
C TYR A 87 14.64 51.42 26.73
N ILE A 88 15.26 50.57 25.91
CA ILE A 88 15.39 49.14 26.14
C ILE A 88 16.87 48.81 26.35
N THR A 89 17.17 48.01 27.38
CA THR A 89 18.51 47.42 27.60
C THR A 89 18.41 45.90 27.55
N ILE A 90 19.22 45.26 26.71
CA ILE A 90 19.21 43.82 26.46
C ILE A 90 20.44 43.19 27.09
N ARG A 91 20.23 42.26 28.02
CA ARG A 91 21.29 41.54 28.75
C ARG A 91 21.16 40.04 28.55
N ARG A 92 22.26 39.29 28.73
CA ARG A 92 22.29 37.82 28.59
C ARG A 92 22.87 37.12 29.81
N GLY A 93 22.47 35.86 30.00
CA GLY A 93 22.98 34.97 31.05
C GLY A 93 22.29 35.17 32.39
N THR A 94 22.36 36.37 32.96
CA THR A 94 21.58 36.79 34.14
C THR A 94 20.91 38.14 33.87
N TYR A 95 19.92 38.52 34.69
CA TYR A 95 19.20 39.79 34.49
C TYR A 95 20.14 41.01 34.53
N ASN A 96 21.22 40.95 35.31
CA ASN A 96 22.28 41.96 35.40
C ASN A 96 23.56 41.55 34.62
N GLY A 97 23.47 40.56 33.75
CA GLY A 97 24.59 39.96 33.03
C GLY A 97 25.14 40.84 31.90
N ALA A 98 25.89 40.22 30.99
CA ALA A 98 26.57 40.93 29.92
C ALA A 98 25.59 41.71 29.04
N LEU A 99 25.91 42.98 28.78
CA LEU A 99 25.16 43.84 27.87
C LEU A 99 25.29 43.33 26.43
N VAL A 100 24.18 43.31 25.71
CA VAL A 100 24.10 42.86 24.31
C VAL A 100 23.76 44.03 23.39
N ALA A 101 22.71 44.78 23.72
CA ALA A 101 22.26 45.95 22.96
C ALA A 101 21.48 46.90 23.87
N ASN A 102 21.35 48.15 23.47
CA ASN A 102 20.51 49.13 24.14
C ASN A 102 20.12 50.25 23.17
N GLY A 103 19.04 50.96 23.47
CA GLY A 103 18.58 52.09 22.66
C GLY A 103 17.11 52.39 22.87
N ASN A 104 16.62 53.41 22.18
CA ASN A 104 15.18 53.69 22.12
C ASN A 104 14.46 52.58 21.34
N THR A 105 13.25 52.21 21.77
CA THR A 105 12.45 51.19 21.07
C THR A 105 12.03 51.65 19.66
N PRO A 106 12.04 50.78 18.63
CA PRO A 106 12.43 49.36 18.65
C PRO A 106 13.95 49.14 18.71
N VAL A 107 14.39 48.13 19.47
CA VAL A 107 15.82 47.76 19.56
C VAL A 107 16.05 46.41 18.90
N SER A 108 16.95 46.36 17.91
CA SER A 108 17.38 45.13 17.26
C SER A 108 18.75 44.67 17.75
N PHE A 109 18.94 43.36 17.90
CA PHE A 109 20.23 42.76 18.25
C PHE A 109 20.43 41.41 17.58
N THR A 110 21.65 41.13 17.13
CA THR A 110 22.06 39.77 16.73
C THR A 110 22.64 39.06 17.93
N ALA A 111 22.07 37.93 18.31
CA ALA A 111 22.45 37.20 19.51
C ALA A 111 23.85 36.59 19.37
N PRO A 112 24.85 36.99 20.18
CA PRO A 112 26.20 36.44 20.07
C PRO A 112 26.30 34.99 20.55
N VAL A 113 25.40 34.56 21.44
CA VAL A 113 25.30 33.18 21.96
C VAL A 113 23.85 32.77 22.13
N ALA A 114 23.59 31.47 22.11
CA ALA A 114 22.28 30.94 22.45
C ALA A 114 22.04 31.02 23.97
N GLY A 115 20.78 31.13 24.40
CA GLY A 115 20.40 31.10 25.81
C GLY A 115 19.29 32.07 26.20
N THR A 116 19.27 32.44 27.47
CA THR A 116 18.26 33.35 28.05
C THR A 116 18.73 34.80 28.04
N TYR A 117 17.84 35.69 27.61
CA TYR A 117 18.06 37.12 27.51
C TYR A 117 17.01 37.88 28.36
N TYR A 118 17.40 39.04 28.86
CA TYR A 118 16.63 39.87 29.78
C TYR A 118 16.49 41.26 29.20
N LEU A 119 15.25 41.69 28.99
CA LEU A 119 14.88 42.91 28.28
C LEU A 119 14.38 43.93 29.31
N HIS A 120 15.20 44.94 29.63
CA HIS A 120 14.89 45.96 30.63
C HIS A 120 14.26 47.16 29.96
N PHE A 121 13.14 47.65 30.50
CA PHE A 121 12.39 48.77 29.95
C PHE A 121 12.44 49.98 30.89
N ASN A 122 12.77 51.15 30.34
CA ASN A 122 12.86 52.42 31.07
C ASN A 122 12.32 53.56 30.20
N THR A 123 12.06 54.73 30.80
CA THR A 123 11.56 55.90 30.05
C THR A 123 12.65 56.53 29.17
N ASN A 124 13.91 56.43 29.57
CA ASN A 124 15.06 57.04 28.88
C ASN A 124 16.39 56.33 29.24
N ALA A 125 17.48 56.75 28.59
CA ALA A 125 18.83 56.21 28.80
C ALA A 125 19.41 56.48 30.21
N ALA A 126 18.80 57.39 30.98
CA ALA A 126 19.12 57.64 32.39
C ALA A 126 18.33 56.72 33.35
N CYS A 127 17.70 55.67 32.82
CA CYS A 127 16.95 54.66 33.56
C CYS A 127 15.75 55.22 34.35
N GLY A 128 15.14 56.29 33.84
CA GLY A 128 13.90 56.80 34.40
C GLY A 128 12.80 55.74 34.35
N THR A 129 11.84 55.84 35.27
CA THR A 129 10.77 54.84 35.43
C THR A 129 9.39 55.46 35.25
N ALA A 130 8.42 54.63 34.86
CA ALA A 130 7.02 54.99 34.81
C ALA A 130 6.13 53.76 35.05
N SER A 131 4.98 54.00 35.68
CA SER A 131 3.95 52.98 35.96
C SER A 131 2.92 52.84 34.84
N ILE A 132 3.29 53.20 33.60
CA ILE A 132 2.44 52.99 32.43
C ILE A 132 2.58 51.54 31.99
N CYS A 133 1.44 50.88 31.82
CA CYS A 133 1.30 49.50 31.39
C CYS A 133 1.61 49.37 29.89
N CYS A 134 2.77 48.79 29.54
CA CYS A 134 3.23 48.71 28.14
C CYS A 134 3.14 47.29 27.61
N THR A 135 2.47 47.14 26.47
CA THR A 135 2.62 45.91 25.66
C THR A 135 4.03 45.85 25.08
N THR A 136 4.73 44.76 25.34
CA THR A 136 6.09 44.49 24.85
C THR A 136 6.08 43.30 23.90
N THR A 137 6.84 43.38 22.81
CA THR A 137 6.92 42.30 21.81
C THR A 137 8.34 42.00 21.39
N ILE A 138 8.58 40.80 20.88
CA ILE A 138 9.83 40.38 20.26
C ILE A 138 9.55 39.71 18.92
N THR A 139 10.37 40.00 17.91
CA THR A 139 10.27 39.41 16.56
C THR A 139 11.64 38.90 16.13
N CYS A 140 11.77 37.73 15.53
CA CYS A 140 13.04 37.33 14.92
C CYS A 140 13.12 37.83 13.48
N THR A 141 13.93 38.86 13.23
CA THR A 141 14.01 39.55 11.94
C THR A 141 15.05 38.98 10.98
N SER A 142 16.01 38.16 11.46
CA SER A 142 16.91 37.40 10.58
C SER A 142 16.67 35.89 10.60
N CYS A 143 15.67 35.42 11.35
CA CYS A 143 15.09 34.13 11.04
C CYS A 143 14.43 34.30 9.68
N GLY A 144 14.85 33.51 8.67
CA GLY A 144 14.33 33.66 7.31
C GLY A 144 12.80 33.59 7.27
N ALA A 145 12.19 34.01 6.15
CA ALA A 145 10.75 33.80 5.91
C ALA A 145 10.29 32.31 5.95
N GLY A 146 11.20 31.37 6.27
CA GLY A 146 10.94 29.96 6.56
C GLY A 146 11.24 29.52 8.01
N GLY A 147 11.26 30.42 9.00
CA GLY A 147 11.51 30.07 10.41
C GLY A 147 10.34 29.39 11.13
N GLY A 148 9.17 29.29 10.49
CA GLY A 148 7.98 28.66 11.04
C GLY A 148 8.00 27.14 10.97
N GLY A 149 9.09 26.52 10.47
CA GLY A 149 9.11 25.12 10.06
C GLY A 149 8.11 24.82 8.95
N CYS A 150 8.17 23.63 8.38
CA CYS A 150 7.22 23.27 7.34
C CYS A 150 5.82 23.12 7.95
N LEU A 151 4.83 23.66 7.23
CA LEU A 151 3.43 23.58 7.61
C LEU A 151 2.69 22.84 6.51
N ASN A 152 2.39 21.58 6.80
CA ASN A 152 1.49 20.79 6.00
C ASN A 152 0.07 20.94 6.55
N THR A 153 -0.93 21.05 5.68
CA THR A 153 -2.34 21.23 6.06
C THR A 153 -3.15 19.94 5.98
N ILE A 154 -2.56 18.86 5.47
CA ILE A 154 -3.20 17.55 5.33
C ILE A 154 -2.78 16.68 6.51
N ALA A 155 -3.76 16.27 7.33
CA ALA A 155 -3.56 15.33 8.42
C ALA A 155 -3.64 13.90 7.87
N TYR A 156 -2.67 13.05 8.20
CA TYR A 156 -2.74 11.62 7.88
C TYR A 156 -1.96 10.84 8.93
N GLY A 157 -2.55 9.82 9.53
CA GLY A 157 -1.94 9.03 10.61
C GLY A 157 -1.97 9.68 12.00
N SER A 158 -2.17 8.86 13.04
CA SER A 158 -2.16 9.29 14.43
C SER A 158 -1.71 8.17 15.37
N ALA A 159 -1.04 8.51 16.48
CA ALA A 159 -0.62 7.53 17.48
C ALA A 159 -0.61 8.14 18.90
N SER A 160 -0.73 7.28 19.92
CA SER A 160 -0.42 7.65 21.30
C SER A 160 1.09 7.55 21.54
N ALA A 161 1.68 8.51 22.23
CA ALA A 161 3.12 8.54 22.46
C ALA A 161 3.61 7.32 23.26
N PRO A 162 4.72 6.68 22.85
CA PRO A 162 5.28 5.54 23.57
C PRO A 162 5.78 5.97 24.95
N THR A 163 5.64 5.09 25.95
CA THR A 163 6.08 5.31 27.34
C THR A 163 7.38 4.58 27.67
N ASN A 164 7.99 3.94 26.68
CA ASN A 164 9.26 3.22 26.78
C ASN A 164 10.12 3.44 25.52
N ASN A 165 11.28 2.79 25.47
CA ASN A 165 12.26 2.94 24.40
C ASN A 165 12.00 2.04 23.18
N THR A 166 10.87 1.33 23.11
CA THR A 166 10.49 0.54 21.94
C THR A 166 9.96 1.47 20.85
N PRO A 167 10.46 1.39 19.60
CA PRO A 167 9.90 2.15 18.49
C PRO A 167 8.46 1.77 18.19
N LEU A 168 7.58 2.77 18.09
CA LEU A 168 6.19 2.65 17.70
C LEU A 168 6.02 3.17 16.27
N THR A 169 5.50 2.36 15.36
CA THR A 169 5.09 2.82 14.02
C THR A 169 3.87 3.72 14.15
N ILE A 170 3.94 4.93 13.61
CA ILE A 170 2.82 5.88 13.58
C ILE A 170 1.92 5.57 12.39
N ASN A 171 2.53 5.37 11.22
CA ASN A 171 1.86 5.02 9.97
C ASN A 171 2.86 4.33 9.02
N THR A 172 2.40 3.40 8.20
CA THR A 172 3.21 2.74 7.16
C THR A 172 3.26 3.54 5.85
N CYS A 173 2.36 4.51 5.69
CA CYS A 173 2.33 5.39 4.54
C CYS A 173 2.10 6.84 4.98
N THR A 174 3.09 7.70 4.87
CA THR A 174 2.93 9.14 5.09
C THR A 174 3.70 9.88 4.02
N TYR A 175 3.02 10.73 3.25
CA TYR A 175 3.65 11.53 2.22
C TYR A 175 4.41 12.70 2.83
N GLN A 176 5.48 13.13 2.15
CA GLN A 176 6.25 14.31 2.51
C GLN A 176 5.52 15.62 2.17
N SER A 177 4.20 15.66 2.39
CA SER A 177 3.28 16.80 2.28
C SER A 177 2.21 16.76 3.37
N GLU A 178 2.33 15.86 4.34
CA GLU A 178 1.31 15.55 5.35
C GLU A 178 1.89 15.69 6.77
N TYR A 179 1.01 15.65 7.77
CA TYR A 179 1.43 15.56 9.18
C TYR A 179 0.73 14.44 9.94
N ASN A 180 1.45 13.81 10.87
CA ASN A 180 0.87 12.89 11.84
C ASN A 180 0.45 13.63 13.13
N THR A 181 -0.56 13.12 13.83
CA THR A 181 -0.99 13.63 15.16
C THR A 181 -0.58 12.67 16.28
N ILE A 182 0.19 13.15 17.26
CA ILE A 182 0.67 12.34 18.39
C ILE A 182 0.06 12.85 19.69
N THR A 183 -0.74 12.03 20.36
CA THR A 183 -1.37 12.36 21.65
C THR A 183 -0.57 11.78 22.82
N GLY A 184 -0.74 12.32 24.03
CA GLY A 184 -0.15 11.73 25.24
C GLY A 184 1.38 11.91 25.37
N ILE A 185 2.00 12.84 24.65
CA ILE A 185 3.41 13.18 24.84
C ILE A 185 3.61 13.69 26.28
N ALA A 186 4.59 13.12 26.98
CA ALA A 186 4.90 13.47 28.36
C ALA A 186 5.86 14.67 28.47
N ALA A 187 5.60 15.60 29.38
CA ALA A 187 6.52 16.70 29.67
C ALA A 187 7.86 16.18 30.20
N GLY A 188 8.97 16.71 29.70
CA GLY A 188 10.34 16.32 30.04
C GLY A 188 10.84 15.05 29.34
N ALA A 189 9.99 14.31 28.62
CA ALA A 189 10.41 13.12 27.89
C ALA A 189 11.00 13.47 26.51
N THR A 190 11.94 12.64 26.05
CA THR A 190 12.69 12.82 24.81
C THR A 190 12.28 11.76 23.81
N TYR A 191 11.80 12.21 22.65
CA TYR A 191 11.27 11.38 21.59
C TYR A 191 12.13 11.49 20.34
N THR A 192 12.30 10.38 19.62
CA THR A 192 12.91 10.34 18.30
C THR A 192 11.86 9.98 17.29
N ILE A 193 11.67 10.85 16.30
CA ILE A 193 10.81 10.63 15.14
C ILE A 193 11.67 10.17 13.98
N THR A 194 11.20 9.17 13.24
CA THR A 194 11.81 8.76 11.97
C THR A 194 10.79 8.75 10.84
N ASN A 195 11.29 8.94 9.63
CA ASN A 195 10.60 8.74 8.35
C ASN A 195 11.53 7.92 7.46
N SER A 196 11.05 6.79 6.92
CA SER A 196 11.83 5.83 6.14
C SER A 196 12.39 6.41 4.83
N CYS A 197 11.76 7.45 4.28
CA CYS A 197 12.26 8.15 3.10
C CYS A 197 13.24 9.28 3.44
N GLY A 198 13.58 9.46 4.72
CA GLY A 198 14.41 10.59 5.18
C GLY A 198 13.66 11.92 5.09
N GLY A 199 14.35 12.95 4.62
CA GLY A 199 13.80 14.30 4.47
C GLY A 199 13.87 15.14 5.74
N TYR A 200 12.98 16.13 5.85
CA TYR A 200 12.92 17.15 6.89
C TYR A 200 11.62 17.03 7.68
N ILE A 201 11.75 17.09 9.01
CA ILE A 201 10.67 16.94 9.98
C ILE A 201 10.49 18.26 10.72
N THR A 202 9.25 18.68 10.91
CA THR A 202 8.88 19.80 11.80
C THR A 202 7.90 19.30 12.85
N VAL A 203 8.23 19.48 14.12
CA VAL A 203 7.42 19.10 15.28
C VAL A 203 6.72 20.33 15.83
N ARG A 204 5.39 20.31 15.94
CA ARG A 204 4.57 21.38 16.53
C ARG A 204 3.78 20.88 17.72
N GLN A 205 3.32 21.81 18.55
CA GLN A 205 2.58 21.51 19.77
C GLN A 205 1.21 22.20 19.81
N GLY A 206 0.21 21.53 20.37
CA GLY A 206 -1.10 22.08 20.70
C GLY A 206 -2.07 22.17 19.53
N ALA A 207 -1.61 22.60 18.35
CA ALA A 207 -2.34 22.57 17.09
C ALA A 207 -1.39 22.27 15.92
N TYR A 208 -1.93 21.80 14.79
CA TYR A 208 -1.13 21.50 13.59
C TYR A 208 -0.44 22.73 12.99
N ASN A 209 -0.94 23.93 13.27
CA ASN A 209 -0.31 25.21 12.92
C ASN A 209 0.26 25.94 14.16
N GLY A 210 0.42 25.20 15.26
CA GLY A 210 0.96 25.70 16.52
C GLY A 210 2.46 26.02 16.47
N PRO A 211 3.04 26.43 17.61
CA PRO A 211 4.47 26.72 17.71
C PRO A 211 5.30 25.49 17.34
N VAL A 212 6.41 25.71 16.63
CA VAL A 212 7.42 24.67 16.37
C VAL A 212 8.21 24.40 17.63
N VAL A 213 8.26 23.14 18.03
CA VAL A 213 9.04 22.65 19.16
C VAL A 213 10.43 22.21 18.72
N SER A 214 10.53 21.54 17.56
CA SER A 214 11.80 21.09 17.00
C SER A 214 11.66 20.90 15.49
N GLN A 215 12.78 20.96 14.77
CA GLN A 215 12.82 20.68 13.34
C GLN A 215 14.22 20.26 12.90
N GLY A 216 14.31 19.46 11.84
CA GLY A 216 15.58 18.95 11.34
C GLY A 216 15.39 17.79 10.39
N THR A 217 16.48 17.19 9.93
CA THR A 217 16.40 16.01 9.06
C THR A 217 15.97 14.77 9.85
N SER A 218 15.26 13.85 9.20
CA SER A 218 14.99 12.51 9.74
C SER A 218 16.30 11.73 9.92
N SER A 219 16.56 11.06 11.05
CA SER A 219 15.75 11.00 12.28
C SER A 219 15.91 12.25 13.14
N LEU A 220 14.79 12.76 13.67
CA LEU A 220 14.76 13.96 14.51
C LEU A 220 14.46 13.61 15.98
N THR A 221 15.34 14.00 16.89
CA THR A 221 15.12 13.86 18.34
C THR A 221 14.73 15.20 18.97
N PHE A 222 13.74 15.20 19.85
CA PHE A 222 13.31 16.38 20.60
C PHE A 222 12.89 16.02 22.04
N THR A 223 13.08 16.96 22.97
CA THR A 223 12.56 16.84 24.34
C THR A 223 11.31 17.70 24.46
N ALA A 224 10.19 17.07 24.83
CA ALA A 224 8.92 17.77 25.01
C ALA A 224 8.95 18.62 26.28
N THR A 225 8.69 19.92 26.18
CA THR A 225 8.68 20.83 27.36
C THR A 225 7.36 20.84 28.10
N VAL A 226 6.26 20.45 27.43
CA VAL A 226 4.91 20.39 27.99
C VAL A 226 4.23 19.10 27.55
N ALA A 227 3.38 18.54 28.39
CA ALA A 227 2.58 17.38 28.05
C ALA A 227 1.44 17.76 27.10
N GLY A 228 1.01 16.83 26.25
CA GLY A 228 -0.17 17.03 25.41
C GLY A 228 -0.03 16.48 23.99
N THR A 229 -0.67 17.13 23.04
CA THR A 229 -0.73 16.71 21.63
C THR A 229 0.30 17.46 20.79
N TYR A 230 1.01 16.71 19.95
CA TYR A 230 2.04 17.20 19.04
C TYR A 230 1.70 16.80 17.60
N TYR A 231 2.19 17.58 16.64
CA TYR A 231 1.91 17.43 15.22
C TYR A 231 3.22 17.38 14.45
N ILE A 232 3.41 16.32 13.67
CA ILE A 232 4.71 15.99 13.05
C ILE A 232 4.57 16.12 11.54
N HIS A 233 5.15 17.17 10.97
CA HIS A 233 5.10 17.46 9.54
C HIS A 233 6.32 16.89 8.83
N TYR A 234 6.09 16.26 7.67
CA TYR A 234 7.14 15.64 6.85
C TYR A 234 7.28 16.35 5.51
N ASN A 235 8.52 16.66 5.11
CA ASN A 235 8.84 17.29 3.84
C ASN A 235 10.15 16.71 3.30
N THR A 236 10.45 16.91 2.03
CA THR A 236 11.71 16.45 1.40
C THR A 236 12.93 17.23 1.88
N SER A 237 12.75 18.48 2.32
CA SER A 237 13.83 19.39 2.69
C SER A 237 13.36 20.52 3.60
N ALA A 238 14.31 21.28 4.16
CA ALA A 238 14.04 22.48 4.96
C ALA A 238 13.34 23.61 4.16
N ALA A 239 13.29 23.49 2.83
CA ALA A 239 12.53 24.37 1.94
C ALA A 239 11.07 23.90 1.74
N CYS A 240 10.62 22.91 2.50
CA CYS A 240 9.26 22.36 2.49
C CYS A 240 8.83 21.75 1.16
N GLY A 241 9.80 21.28 0.36
CA GLY A 241 9.50 20.52 -0.85
C GLY A 241 8.70 19.26 -0.52
N THR A 242 7.83 18.84 -1.41
CA THR A 242 6.92 17.71 -1.19
C THR A 242 7.24 16.50 -2.05
N ALA A 243 6.88 15.31 -1.58
CA ALA A 243 6.94 14.10 -2.38
C ALA A 243 5.78 13.15 -2.02
N SER A 244 5.26 12.46 -3.02
CA SER A 244 4.17 11.49 -2.91
C SER A 244 4.68 10.06 -2.76
N ILE A 245 5.91 9.89 -2.23
CA ILE A 245 6.46 8.57 -1.92
C ILE A 245 5.88 8.16 -0.57
N CYS A 246 5.31 6.96 -0.53
CA CYS A 246 4.75 6.37 0.68
C CYS A 246 5.87 6.00 1.67
N CYS A 247 5.92 6.67 2.83
CA CYS A 247 6.98 6.49 3.81
C CYS A 247 6.44 5.98 5.15
N THR A 248 7.11 5.00 5.75
CA THR A 248 6.83 4.57 7.12
C THR A 248 7.38 5.61 8.09
N THR A 249 6.54 6.06 9.03
CA THR A 249 6.91 6.98 10.11
C THR A 249 6.82 6.29 11.45
N SER A 250 7.75 6.59 12.36
CA SER A 250 7.77 6.02 13.71
C SER A 250 8.21 7.02 14.77
N ILE A 251 7.83 6.74 16.02
CA ILE A 251 8.21 7.50 17.21
C ILE A 251 8.76 6.54 18.27
N THR A 252 9.83 6.94 18.94
CA THR A 252 10.44 6.20 20.06
C THR A 252 10.67 7.14 21.24
N CYS A 253 10.29 6.77 22.47
CA CYS A 253 10.65 7.57 23.64
C CYS A 253 12.03 7.16 24.18
N THR A 254 13.06 7.90 23.76
CA THR A 254 14.46 7.62 24.09
C THR A 254 14.88 7.97 25.52
N SER A 255 14.18 8.88 26.20
CA SER A 255 14.46 9.18 27.62
C SER A 255 13.40 8.64 28.59
N CYS A 256 12.39 7.94 28.08
CA CYS A 256 11.46 7.25 28.96
C CYS A 256 12.20 6.05 29.57
N THR A 257 12.74 6.23 30.78
CA THR A 257 13.24 5.14 31.62
C THR A 257 12.06 4.48 32.34
N GLY A 258 11.11 3.98 31.55
CA GLY A 258 10.04 3.14 32.04
C GLY A 258 10.45 1.69 31.84
N ALA A 259 11.28 1.16 32.74
CA ALA A 259 11.07 -0.24 33.11
C ALA A 259 9.66 -0.28 33.74
N PRO A 260 8.76 -1.17 33.30
CA PRO A 260 7.49 -1.36 34.02
C PRO A 260 7.80 -1.73 35.48
N PRO A 261 6.89 -1.43 36.44
CA PRO A 261 7.05 -1.87 37.82
C PRO A 261 7.35 -3.38 37.87
N PRO A 262 8.28 -3.84 38.72
CA PRO A 262 8.51 -5.27 38.90
C PRO A 262 7.27 -5.93 39.54
N GLY A 263 6.68 -6.85 38.78
CA GLY A 263 5.60 -7.76 39.18
C GLY A 263 4.38 -7.58 38.26
N THR A 264 3.91 -8.54 37.46
CA THR A 264 4.06 -10.00 37.45
C THR A 264 3.60 -10.55 36.08
N CYS A 265 4.38 -10.39 35.01
CA CYS A 265 4.13 -11.13 33.75
C CYS A 265 4.65 -12.56 33.83
N THR A 266 4.19 -13.32 34.83
CA THR A 266 4.48 -14.76 34.91
C THR A 266 3.56 -15.50 33.96
N ALA A 267 4.12 -15.89 32.81
CA ALA A 267 3.42 -16.68 31.81
C ALA A 267 3.79 -18.16 31.92
N VAL A 268 2.84 -19.03 31.61
CA VAL A 268 3.11 -20.47 31.46
C VAL A 268 3.75 -20.71 30.09
N ASN A 269 4.96 -21.26 30.07
CA ASN A 269 5.64 -21.55 28.82
C ASN A 269 5.07 -22.80 28.15
N ILE A 270 4.64 -22.67 26.90
CA ILE A 270 4.28 -23.77 26.00
C ILE A 270 5.58 -24.26 25.33
N PRO A 271 6.08 -25.45 25.67
CA PRO A 271 7.39 -25.91 25.22
C PRO A 271 7.45 -26.22 23.73
N SER A 272 6.33 -26.66 23.15
CA SER A 272 6.23 -27.02 21.73
C SER A 272 4.79 -26.88 21.24
N LEU A 273 4.67 -26.64 19.93
CA LEU A 273 3.42 -26.72 19.18
C LEU A 273 3.41 -27.99 18.32
N PRO A 274 2.23 -28.58 18.02
CA PRO A 274 0.90 -28.12 18.41
C PRO A 274 0.55 -28.46 19.86
N VAL A 275 -0.49 -27.78 20.36
CA VAL A 275 -1.13 -28.05 21.65
C VAL A 275 -2.61 -28.32 21.39
N THR A 276 -3.17 -29.35 22.02
CA THR A 276 -4.59 -29.71 21.84
C THR A 276 -5.26 -29.92 23.19
N GLY A 277 -6.34 -29.17 23.44
CA GLY A 277 -7.19 -29.34 24.62
C GLY A 277 -6.49 -29.08 25.97
N GLN A 278 -5.48 -28.21 26.00
CA GLN A 278 -4.80 -27.85 27.25
C GLN A 278 -5.75 -27.06 28.17
N PRO A 279 -5.87 -27.43 29.45
CA PRO A 279 -6.63 -26.64 30.41
C PRO A 279 -6.09 -25.21 30.55
N VAL A 280 -6.98 -24.24 30.68
CA VAL A 280 -6.61 -22.85 30.96
C VAL A 280 -6.29 -22.67 32.44
N ILE A 281 -5.14 -22.08 32.75
CA ILE A 281 -4.67 -21.81 34.12
C ILE A 281 -4.64 -20.30 34.32
N CYS A 282 -5.56 -19.79 35.12
CA CYS A 282 -5.64 -18.35 35.37
C CYS A 282 -4.55 -17.87 36.32
N HIS A 283 -4.03 -16.71 35.98
CA HIS A 283 -3.05 -15.98 36.75
C HIS A 283 -3.66 -15.55 38.11
N PRO A 284 -2.88 -15.55 39.21
CA PRO A 284 -3.37 -15.18 40.54
C PRO A 284 -3.72 -13.69 40.69
N SER A 285 -3.36 -12.86 39.71
CA SER A 285 -3.69 -11.44 39.66
C SER A 285 -4.22 -11.08 38.29
N ASN A 286 -5.08 -10.07 38.24
CA ASN A 286 -5.49 -9.46 36.99
C ASN A 286 -4.27 -8.75 36.33
N LEU A 287 -3.97 -9.10 35.08
CA LEU A 287 -2.80 -8.67 34.31
C LEU A 287 -3.07 -7.41 33.47
N ILE A 288 -4.32 -7.16 33.10
CA ILE A 288 -4.73 -6.04 32.24
C ILE A 288 -6.02 -5.46 32.82
N THR A 289 -6.11 -4.15 33.03
CA THR A 289 -7.29 -3.51 33.62
C THR A 289 -8.12 -2.76 32.59
N ALA A 290 -9.37 -2.43 32.92
CA ALA A 290 -10.23 -1.57 32.09
C ALA A 290 -9.56 -0.22 31.72
N ALA A 291 -8.58 0.25 32.50
CA ALA A 291 -7.86 1.50 32.24
C ALA A 291 -6.72 1.38 31.21
N ASN A 292 -6.10 0.20 31.06
CA ASN A 292 -5.00 0.00 30.10
C ASN A 292 -5.40 -0.86 28.89
N VAL A 293 -6.59 -1.47 28.92
CA VAL A 293 -7.03 -2.40 27.90
C VAL A 293 -7.45 -1.77 26.58
N THR A 294 -8.03 -0.57 26.62
CA THR A 294 -8.72 0.07 25.49
C THR A 294 -7.78 0.47 24.34
N SER A 295 -6.46 0.34 24.53
CA SER A 295 -5.43 0.68 23.55
C SER A 295 -4.47 -0.47 23.24
N LEU A 296 -4.75 -1.71 23.67
CA LEU A 296 -3.78 -2.81 23.57
C LEU A 296 -3.89 -3.64 22.30
N CYS A 297 -5.09 -4.06 21.85
CA CYS A 297 -5.21 -4.99 20.73
C CYS A 297 -6.63 -5.05 20.11
N GLY A 298 -6.83 -4.37 18.98
CA GLY A 298 -8.00 -4.53 18.10
C GLY A 298 -9.38 -4.33 18.75
N THR A 299 -10.40 -4.99 18.19
CA THR A 299 -11.79 -5.00 18.72
C THR A 299 -11.92 -5.77 20.03
N GLY A 300 -10.94 -6.60 20.39
CA GLY A 300 -10.90 -7.30 21.68
C GLY A 300 -10.81 -6.34 22.87
N SER A 301 -10.10 -5.23 22.68
CA SER A 301 -9.95 -4.15 23.66
C SER A 301 -11.24 -3.41 24.00
N THR A 302 -12.21 -3.32 23.08
CA THR A 302 -13.49 -2.63 23.31
C THR A 302 -14.53 -3.49 24.04
N LEU A 303 -14.28 -4.80 24.12
CA LEU A 303 -15.12 -5.79 24.80
C LEU A 303 -14.38 -6.43 25.98
N TYR A 304 -13.38 -5.75 26.55
CA TYR A 304 -12.81 -6.19 27.81
C TYR A 304 -13.79 -5.93 28.94
N LEU A 305 -14.20 -6.99 29.63
CA LEU A 305 -15.31 -6.93 30.60
C LEU A 305 -14.86 -7.11 32.06
N GLY A 306 -13.56 -7.24 32.32
CA GLY A 306 -12.98 -7.31 33.68
C GLY A 306 -13.04 -8.72 34.27
N GLY A 307 -11.90 -9.43 34.25
CA GLY A 307 -11.77 -10.84 34.63
C GLY A 307 -10.41 -11.19 35.24
N ASN A 308 -10.19 -12.47 35.55
CA ASN A 308 -8.85 -13.01 35.73
C ASN A 308 -8.35 -13.53 34.38
N GLU A 309 -7.11 -13.18 34.01
CA GLU A 309 -6.51 -13.58 32.74
C GLU A 309 -5.61 -14.81 32.90
N ALA A 310 -5.44 -15.58 31.83
CA ALA A 310 -4.39 -16.57 31.70
C ALA A 310 -3.37 -16.08 30.67
N LEU A 311 -2.08 -16.18 31.00
CA LEU A 311 -0.99 -15.74 30.12
C LEU A 311 -0.04 -16.89 29.82
N TYR A 312 0.21 -17.12 28.55
CA TYR A 312 1.11 -18.14 28.04
C TYR A 312 2.18 -17.52 27.15
N THR A 313 3.36 -18.14 27.10
CA THR A 313 4.37 -17.84 26.09
C THR A 313 4.55 -19.02 25.16
N VAL A 314 4.79 -18.75 23.88
CA VAL A 314 5.14 -19.77 22.90
C VAL A 314 6.17 -19.24 21.93
N THR A 315 7.12 -20.08 21.54
CA THR A 315 8.09 -19.76 20.46
C THR A 315 7.96 -20.84 19.39
N PRO A 316 7.27 -20.56 18.26
CA PRO A 316 7.13 -21.52 17.19
C PRO A 316 8.48 -21.92 16.62
N THR A 317 8.62 -23.19 16.23
CA THR A 317 9.80 -23.71 15.52
C THR A 317 9.68 -23.58 14.01
N THR A 318 8.48 -23.33 13.48
CA THR A 318 8.19 -23.17 12.06
C THR A 318 7.38 -21.89 11.82
N THR A 319 7.73 -21.12 10.80
CA THR A 319 6.92 -19.99 10.36
C THR A 319 5.72 -20.53 9.61
N GLY A 320 4.52 -20.11 9.97
CA GLY A 320 3.31 -20.58 9.31
C GLY A 320 2.05 -19.98 9.94
N ASN A 321 0.90 -20.36 9.40
CA ASN A 321 -0.38 -19.95 9.97
C ASN A 321 -0.72 -20.88 11.13
N TYR A 322 -1.29 -20.31 12.19
CA TYR A 322 -1.74 -21.01 13.37
C TYR A 322 -3.17 -20.61 13.69
N ILE A 323 -3.94 -21.56 14.19
CA ILE A 323 -5.26 -21.33 14.79
C ILE A 323 -5.13 -21.56 16.28
N ILE A 324 -5.60 -20.58 17.06
CA ILE A 324 -5.73 -20.64 18.50
C ILE A 324 -7.22 -20.76 18.81
N ASN A 325 -7.63 -21.89 19.37
CA ASN A 325 -9.00 -22.12 19.81
C ASN A 325 -9.06 -22.05 21.33
N TYR A 326 -10.08 -21.41 21.87
CA TYR A 326 -10.44 -21.48 23.30
C TYR A 326 -11.90 -21.92 23.40
N THR A 327 -12.16 -23.02 24.11
CA THR A 327 -13.48 -23.66 24.17
C THR A 327 -13.89 -23.97 25.61
N GLY A 328 -15.19 -24.05 25.85
CA GLY A 328 -15.73 -24.40 27.18
C GLY A 328 -15.92 -23.20 28.11
N GLN A 329 -15.79 -21.97 27.60
CA GLN A 329 -16.11 -20.76 28.35
C GLN A 329 -16.81 -19.73 27.46
N SER A 330 -18.02 -19.34 27.87
CA SER A 330 -18.76 -18.21 27.27
C SER A 330 -18.20 -16.89 27.76
N TRP A 331 -18.38 -15.81 26.99
CA TRP A 331 -17.87 -14.48 27.36
C TRP A 331 -16.35 -14.48 27.59
N SER A 332 -15.62 -14.88 26.54
CA SER A 332 -14.17 -15.05 26.56
C SER A 332 -13.50 -14.33 25.40
N SER A 333 -12.19 -14.11 25.54
CA SER A 333 -11.35 -13.56 24.48
C SER A 333 -9.98 -14.23 24.38
N ILE A 334 -9.36 -14.12 23.20
CA ILE A 334 -8.01 -14.61 22.88
C ILE A 334 -7.22 -13.46 22.27
N TRP A 335 -6.13 -13.03 22.90
CA TRP A 335 -5.25 -11.99 22.39
C TRP A 335 -3.82 -12.50 22.24
N VAL A 336 -3.13 -12.05 21.20
CA VAL A 336 -1.74 -12.46 20.94
C VAL A 336 -0.86 -11.23 20.79
N PHE A 337 0.30 -11.26 21.42
CA PHE A 337 1.29 -10.19 21.40
C PHE A 337 2.68 -10.73 21.06
N SER A 338 3.55 -9.88 20.52
CA SER A 338 4.97 -10.16 20.30
C SER A 338 5.84 -9.12 21.00
N GLY A 339 7.14 -9.41 21.12
CA GLY A 339 8.12 -8.53 21.76
C GLY A 339 8.08 -8.59 23.28
N ASN A 340 7.04 -8.03 23.89
CA ASN A 340 6.85 -7.97 25.35
C ASN A 340 5.48 -8.54 25.77
N CYS A 341 5.31 -8.79 27.06
CA CYS A 341 4.02 -9.18 27.60
C CYS A 341 2.99 -8.03 27.48
N PRO A 342 1.68 -8.32 27.47
CA PRO A 342 0.63 -7.32 27.24
C PRO A 342 0.69 -6.13 28.21
N ALA A 343 0.91 -6.41 29.50
CA ALA A 343 1.02 -5.40 30.55
C ALA A 343 2.31 -4.56 30.51
N ALA A 344 3.29 -4.97 29.69
CA ALA A 344 4.59 -4.29 29.51
C ALA A 344 4.75 -3.69 28.10
N GLY A 345 3.64 -3.44 27.39
CA GLY A 345 3.67 -2.83 26.06
C GLY A 345 4.01 -3.83 24.95
N GLY A 346 3.50 -5.06 25.05
CA GLY A 346 3.54 -6.04 23.97
C GLY A 346 2.89 -5.52 22.68
N LEU A 347 3.43 -5.92 21.53
CA LEU A 347 2.90 -5.54 20.22
C LEU A 347 1.77 -6.49 19.83
N CYS A 348 0.54 -5.99 19.75
CA CYS A 348 -0.62 -6.79 19.33
C CYS A 348 -0.42 -7.42 17.94
N GLN A 349 -0.71 -8.72 17.85
CA GLN A 349 -0.68 -9.52 16.62
C GLN A 349 -2.10 -9.91 16.18
N GLY A 350 -3.06 -9.91 17.10
CA GLY A 350 -4.46 -10.21 16.81
C GLY A 350 -5.27 -10.47 18.07
N SER A 351 -6.58 -10.27 17.98
CA SER A 351 -7.53 -10.51 19.08
C SER A 351 -8.87 -11.00 18.56
N VAL A 352 -9.56 -11.84 19.33
CA VAL A 352 -10.98 -12.15 19.14
C VAL A 352 -11.69 -12.15 20.49
N SER A 353 -12.91 -11.61 20.54
CA SER A 353 -13.76 -11.57 21.74
C SER A 353 -15.20 -11.87 21.36
N GLY A 354 -16.00 -12.35 22.32
CA GLY A 354 -17.41 -12.63 22.07
C GLY A 354 -18.09 -13.41 23.19
N VAL A 355 -19.39 -13.60 23.04
CA VAL A 355 -20.28 -14.14 24.09
C VAL A 355 -20.47 -15.66 24.02
N GLY A 356 -20.11 -16.28 22.89
CA GLY A 356 -20.25 -17.72 22.67
C GLY A 356 -19.24 -18.56 23.46
N ALA A 357 -19.54 -19.84 23.63
CA ALA A 357 -18.73 -20.79 24.42
C ALA A 357 -17.41 -21.23 23.77
N SER A 358 -17.07 -20.67 22.62
CA SER A 358 -15.86 -21.00 21.88
C SER A 358 -15.40 -19.81 21.06
N GLN A 359 -14.09 -19.58 21.06
CA GLN A 359 -13.41 -18.54 20.31
C GLN A 359 -12.28 -19.12 19.48
N SER A 360 -12.06 -18.54 18.31
CA SER A 360 -11.02 -18.97 17.39
C SER A 360 -10.32 -17.76 16.79
N LEU A 361 -9.00 -17.72 16.90
CA LEU A 361 -8.15 -16.69 16.32
C LEU A 361 -7.13 -17.33 15.38
N SER A 362 -7.11 -16.87 14.14
CA SER A 362 -6.12 -17.31 13.14
C SER A 362 -5.09 -16.21 12.91
N LEU A 363 -3.80 -16.54 12.96
CA LEU A 363 -2.70 -15.61 12.67
C LEU A 363 -1.43 -16.31 12.20
N THR A 364 -0.56 -15.58 11.52
CA THR A 364 0.77 -16.07 11.13
C THR A 364 1.75 -15.87 12.29
N LEU A 365 2.42 -16.95 12.71
CA LEU A 365 3.50 -16.87 13.69
C LEU A 365 4.83 -17.19 13.00
N THR A 366 5.86 -16.41 13.33
CA THR A 366 7.23 -16.58 12.80
C THR A 366 8.06 -17.52 13.68
N ALA A 367 8.81 -18.43 13.06
CA ALA A 367 9.77 -19.29 13.74
C ALA A 367 10.79 -18.46 14.55
N GLY A 368 11.05 -18.89 15.78
CA GLY A 368 12.05 -18.25 16.66
C GLY A 368 11.60 -16.93 17.30
N VAL A 369 10.42 -16.42 16.96
CA VAL A 369 9.82 -15.25 17.63
C VAL A 369 8.98 -15.72 18.81
N GLN A 370 9.18 -15.13 19.99
CA GLN A 370 8.34 -15.41 21.16
C GLN A 370 7.05 -14.60 21.09
N TYR A 371 5.93 -15.29 21.29
CA TYR A 371 4.59 -14.73 21.37
C TYR A 371 4.01 -14.92 22.77
N TRP A 372 3.18 -13.97 23.18
CA TRP A 372 2.45 -13.96 24.42
C TRP A 372 0.96 -14.11 24.11
N ILE A 373 0.33 -15.16 24.60
CA ILE A 373 -1.08 -15.48 24.36
C ILE A 373 -1.84 -15.24 25.66
N LEU A 374 -2.80 -14.34 25.61
CA LEU A 374 -3.65 -14.00 26.74
C LEU A 374 -5.08 -14.49 26.48
N PHE A 375 -5.63 -15.23 27.45
CA PHE A 375 -7.03 -15.57 27.49
C PHE A 375 -7.69 -14.78 28.62
N ASP A 376 -8.81 -14.12 28.34
CA ASP A 376 -9.60 -13.40 29.33
C ASP A 376 -11.03 -13.99 29.41
N THR A 377 -11.61 -13.94 30.60
CA THR A 377 -12.92 -14.54 30.91
C THR A 377 -13.77 -13.62 31.77
N TRP A 378 -15.07 -13.54 31.48
CA TRP A 378 -16.02 -12.73 32.25
C TRP A 378 -17.35 -13.45 32.55
N PRO A 379 -18.03 -13.16 33.69
CA PRO A 379 -17.53 -12.49 34.89
C PRO A 379 -16.58 -13.40 35.68
N SER A 380 -15.57 -12.82 36.35
CA SER A 380 -14.44 -13.50 37.01
C SER A 380 -14.84 -14.78 37.78
N PRO A 381 -14.55 -15.99 37.27
CA PRO A 381 -14.54 -17.19 38.09
C PRO A 381 -13.20 -17.32 38.87
N PRO A 382 -13.17 -18.05 40.00
CA PRO A 382 -11.92 -18.39 40.68
C PRO A 382 -11.07 -19.34 39.82
N SER A 383 -9.74 -19.27 39.96
CA SER A 383 -8.80 -20.18 39.30
C SER A 383 -9.01 -21.65 39.71
N PRO A 384 -8.87 -22.63 38.79
CA PRO A 384 -8.54 -22.47 37.38
C PRO A 384 -9.73 -21.92 36.56
N CYS A 385 -9.42 -21.10 35.56
CA CYS A 385 -10.47 -20.63 34.66
C CYS A 385 -11.04 -21.79 33.85
N PRO A 386 -12.36 -21.79 33.60
CA PRO A 386 -13.01 -22.84 32.84
C PRO A 386 -12.51 -22.89 31.39
N GLY A 387 -12.57 -24.09 30.81
CA GLY A 387 -12.31 -24.32 29.39
C GLY A 387 -10.89 -24.82 29.07
N THR A 388 -10.67 -25.04 27.78
CA THR A 388 -9.44 -25.59 27.22
C THR A 388 -9.04 -24.84 25.97
N PHE A 389 -7.74 -24.74 25.70
CA PHE A 389 -7.22 -24.14 24.48
C PHE A 389 -6.42 -25.12 23.63
N SER A 390 -6.40 -24.87 22.32
CA SER A 390 -5.59 -25.59 21.35
C SER A 390 -4.86 -24.59 20.45
N ILE A 391 -3.61 -24.87 20.09
CA ILE A 391 -2.81 -24.12 19.12
C ILE A 391 -2.30 -25.10 18.08
N THR A 392 -2.79 -25.02 16.86
CA THR A 392 -2.46 -25.94 15.77
C THR A 392 -2.03 -25.17 14.52
N THR A 393 -1.14 -25.76 13.72
CA THR A 393 -0.81 -25.21 12.40
C THR A 393 -2.05 -25.25 11.50
N SER A 394 -2.19 -24.22 10.69
CA SER A 394 -3.27 -24.03 9.74
C SER A 394 -2.68 -23.81 8.35
N ASN A 395 -3.37 -24.32 7.34
CA ASN A 395 -3.14 -23.91 5.95
C ASN A 395 -3.96 -22.67 5.56
N VAL A 396 -4.83 -22.18 6.45
CA VAL A 396 -5.69 -21.01 6.28
C VAL A 396 -4.95 -19.74 6.73
N PRO A 397 -4.73 -18.75 5.86
CA PRO A 397 -4.14 -17.44 6.24
C PRO A 397 -5.03 -16.66 7.23
N PRO A 398 -4.47 -15.80 8.10
CA PRO A 398 -5.27 -14.85 8.88
C PRO A 398 -6.19 -13.98 8.01
N PRO A 399 -7.33 -13.50 8.55
CA PRO A 399 -8.19 -12.55 7.85
C PRO A 399 -7.40 -11.32 7.45
N ALA A 400 -7.41 -10.99 6.16
CA ALA A 400 -6.65 -9.89 5.62
C ALA A 400 -7.57 -8.70 5.30
N VAL A 401 -7.11 -7.51 5.66
CA VAL A 401 -7.73 -6.25 5.24
C VAL A 401 -7.26 -6.00 3.81
N ALA A 402 -8.16 -6.19 2.84
CA ALA A 402 -7.90 -5.98 1.41
C ALA A 402 -8.88 -4.94 0.86
N SER A 403 -8.64 -3.68 1.21
CA SER A 403 -9.57 -2.59 0.86
C SER A 403 -9.46 -2.14 -0.60
N ASP A 404 -8.28 -2.34 -1.21
CA ASP A 404 -8.01 -2.10 -2.63
C ASP A 404 -8.01 -3.41 -3.45
N CYS A 405 -8.37 -3.33 -4.74
CA CYS A 405 -8.41 -4.51 -5.61
C CYS A 405 -7.05 -5.19 -5.75
N ASN A 406 -5.97 -4.40 -5.81
CA ASN A 406 -4.61 -4.94 -5.94
C ASN A 406 -4.10 -5.62 -4.66
N GLN A 407 -4.81 -5.46 -3.54
CA GLN A 407 -4.56 -6.14 -2.27
C GLN A 407 -5.42 -7.39 -2.11
N ALA A 408 -6.20 -7.76 -3.13
CA ALA A 408 -7.17 -8.85 -3.02
C ALA A 408 -6.57 -10.12 -2.43
N VAL A 409 -7.25 -10.67 -1.43
CA VAL A 409 -6.72 -11.77 -0.63
C VAL A 409 -7.19 -13.09 -1.17
N ASN A 410 -6.27 -14.06 -1.23
CA ASN A 410 -6.60 -15.38 -1.71
C ASN A 410 -7.44 -16.12 -0.65
N ILE A 411 -8.69 -16.45 -0.99
CA ILE A 411 -9.63 -17.18 -0.14
C ILE A 411 -9.91 -18.55 -0.75
N CYS A 412 -9.69 -19.58 0.06
CA CYS A 412 -9.62 -20.94 -0.44
C CYS A 412 -10.33 -21.99 0.42
N THR A 413 -10.87 -21.59 1.58
CA THR A 413 -11.63 -22.44 2.48
C THR A 413 -12.76 -21.64 3.11
N ASN A 414 -13.68 -22.33 3.80
CA ASN A 414 -14.61 -21.66 4.69
C ASN A 414 -13.82 -20.87 5.73
N ILE A 415 -14.16 -19.61 5.92
CA ILE A 415 -13.39 -18.68 6.77
C ILE A 415 -14.32 -17.63 7.36
N ASN A 416 -14.07 -17.22 8.60
CA ASN A 416 -14.65 -16.00 9.13
C ASN A 416 -13.67 -14.87 8.88
N PHE A 417 -14.12 -13.79 8.24
CA PHE A 417 -13.31 -12.59 8.09
C PHE A 417 -13.94 -11.42 8.86
N GLN A 418 -13.11 -10.52 9.38
CA GLN A 418 -13.59 -9.26 9.92
C GLN A 418 -13.64 -8.26 8.77
N ILE A 419 -14.71 -7.48 8.70
CA ILE A 419 -14.77 -6.35 7.78
C ILE A 419 -14.04 -5.18 8.44
N ASP A 420 -13.17 -4.49 7.72
CA ASP A 420 -12.63 -3.21 8.18
C ASP A 420 -13.75 -2.16 8.09
N PRO A 421 -14.26 -1.65 9.23
CA PRO A 421 -15.34 -0.68 9.22
C PRO A 421 -14.92 0.74 8.80
N ASN A 422 -13.61 0.97 8.58
CA ASN A 422 -13.05 2.27 8.21
C ASN A 422 -12.23 2.23 6.91
N GLY A 423 -12.20 1.08 6.21
CA GLY A 423 -11.31 0.82 5.11
C GLY A 423 -11.86 1.31 3.77
N TYR A 424 -11.66 2.58 3.46
CA TYR A 424 -11.54 2.95 2.04
C TYR A 424 -10.23 2.38 1.52
N GLY A 425 -10.30 1.75 0.35
CA GLY A 425 -9.11 1.63 -0.47
C GLY A 425 -8.44 2.99 -0.67
N SER A 426 -7.14 2.99 -0.87
CA SER A 426 -6.39 4.17 -1.32
C SER A 426 -6.80 4.62 -2.73
N VAL A 427 -7.49 3.74 -3.47
CA VAL A 427 -7.99 3.94 -4.81
C VAL A 427 -9.51 3.66 -4.83
N TYR A 428 -10.25 4.34 -5.69
CA TYR A 428 -11.65 4.00 -5.96
C TYR A 428 -11.69 3.13 -7.22
N GLU A 429 -11.74 1.80 -7.05
CA GLU A 429 -11.73 0.86 -8.17
C GLU A 429 -13.11 0.40 -8.63
N ILE A 430 -14.17 0.64 -7.86
CA ILE A 430 -15.53 0.25 -8.25
C ILE A 430 -16.05 1.28 -9.27
N PRO A 431 -16.42 0.88 -10.49
CA PRO A 431 -17.00 1.81 -11.46
C PRO A 431 -18.31 2.44 -10.98
N ALA A 432 -18.64 3.60 -11.56
CA ALA A 432 -19.90 4.26 -11.28
C ALA A 432 -21.11 3.33 -11.53
N LEU A 433 -22.14 3.43 -10.71
CA LEU A 433 -23.39 2.69 -10.88
C LEU A 433 -23.99 2.95 -12.28
N GLY A 434 -24.44 1.89 -12.96
CA GLY A 434 -24.96 1.93 -14.33
C GLY A 434 -23.88 1.80 -15.41
N SER A 435 -22.63 1.57 -15.03
CA SER A 435 -21.54 1.35 -15.97
C SER A 435 -21.39 -0.13 -16.37
N THR A 436 -20.57 -0.41 -17.37
CA THR A 436 -20.29 -1.78 -17.83
C THR A 436 -19.76 -2.68 -16.72
N GLY A 437 -18.85 -2.16 -15.89
CA GLY A 437 -18.26 -2.88 -14.76
C GLY A 437 -19.08 -2.82 -13.49
N ASN A 438 -20.12 -1.98 -13.40
CA ASN A 438 -21.03 -1.94 -12.25
C ASN A 438 -22.47 -1.60 -12.71
N PRO A 439 -23.16 -2.55 -13.36
CA PRO A 439 -24.46 -2.30 -13.97
C PRO A 439 -25.57 -2.07 -12.94
N ASP A 440 -26.53 -1.22 -13.31
CA ASP A 440 -27.72 -0.88 -12.53
C ASP A 440 -28.99 -1.39 -13.21
N TYR A 441 -29.37 -2.61 -12.87
CA TYR A 441 -30.55 -3.24 -13.44
C TYR A 441 -31.88 -2.60 -12.94
N LEU A 442 -31.85 -1.81 -11.86
CA LEU A 442 -33.01 -1.04 -11.40
C LEU A 442 -33.30 0.17 -12.27
N ALA A 443 -32.27 0.95 -12.61
CA ALA A 443 -32.43 2.17 -13.39
C ALA A 443 -32.86 1.89 -14.85
N ASP A 444 -32.45 0.73 -15.38
CA ASP A 444 -32.72 0.34 -16.77
C ASP A 444 -34.08 -0.37 -16.97
N GLY A 445 -34.73 -0.79 -15.87
CA GLY A 445 -36.01 -1.53 -15.94
C GLY A 445 -35.90 -2.92 -16.57
N VAL A 446 -34.68 -3.46 -16.66
CA VAL A 446 -34.37 -4.77 -17.23
C VAL A 446 -34.02 -5.72 -16.08
N PRO A 447 -34.67 -6.88 -15.95
CA PRO A 447 -34.29 -7.88 -14.95
C PRO A 447 -32.82 -8.28 -15.07
N SER A 448 -32.20 -8.70 -13.96
CA SER A 448 -30.83 -9.22 -14.01
C SER A 448 -30.76 -10.34 -15.07
N PRO A 449 -29.69 -10.41 -15.88
CA PRO A 449 -29.54 -11.47 -16.89
C PRO A 449 -29.42 -12.87 -16.28
N TRP A 450 -29.35 -12.96 -14.95
CA TRP A 450 -29.24 -14.20 -14.18
C TRP A 450 -30.60 -14.69 -13.64
N GLY A 451 -31.69 -13.94 -13.89
CA GLY A 451 -33.06 -14.39 -13.65
C GLY A 451 -33.54 -14.24 -12.20
N THR A 452 -32.95 -13.30 -11.46
CA THR A 452 -33.33 -12.97 -10.08
C THR A 452 -34.03 -11.62 -9.99
N ASP A 453 -34.81 -11.42 -8.92
CA ASP A 453 -35.37 -10.10 -8.54
C ASP A 453 -34.30 -9.17 -7.96
N ASN A 454 -33.04 -9.39 -8.34
CA ASN A 454 -31.93 -8.62 -7.85
C ASN A 454 -31.73 -7.39 -8.70
N TRP A 455 -31.59 -6.28 -8.00
CA TRP A 455 -31.94 -4.95 -8.48
C TRP A 455 -30.68 -4.12 -8.79
N GLY A 456 -29.54 -4.77 -8.94
CA GLY A 456 -28.26 -4.14 -9.30
C GLY A 456 -27.06 -4.87 -8.69
N CYS A 457 -25.87 -4.28 -8.87
CA CYS A 457 -24.64 -4.74 -8.24
C CYS A 457 -24.30 -3.90 -7.00
N LEU A 458 -23.28 -3.04 -7.09
CA LEU A 458 -22.88 -2.16 -5.99
C LEU A 458 -23.41 -0.75 -6.26
N ARG A 459 -24.03 -0.09 -5.28
CA ARG A 459 -24.50 1.30 -5.41
C ARG A 459 -23.33 2.30 -5.41
N ALA A 460 -23.60 3.49 -5.95
CA ALA A 460 -22.64 4.60 -5.94
C ALA A 460 -22.29 5.00 -4.50
N GLY A 461 -20.99 5.04 -4.20
CA GLY A 461 -20.49 5.39 -2.88
C GLY A 461 -20.56 4.26 -1.86
N GLU A 462 -20.61 2.99 -2.28
CA GLU A 462 -20.38 1.89 -1.36
C GLU A 462 -18.96 1.92 -0.77
N LEU A 463 -18.92 1.83 0.56
CA LEU A 463 -17.75 2.05 1.41
C LEU A 463 -17.37 0.69 2.06
N ASN A 464 -16.13 0.55 2.54
CA ASN A 464 -15.66 -0.65 3.24
C ASN A 464 -15.64 -1.92 2.37
N SER A 465 -15.04 -1.84 1.18
CA SER A 465 -14.83 -3.00 0.31
C SER A 465 -13.77 -3.94 0.89
N THR A 466 -14.00 -5.24 0.72
CA THR A 466 -13.00 -6.31 0.92
C THR A 466 -12.88 -7.09 -0.37
N TRP A 467 -11.68 -7.07 -0.96
CA TRP A 467 -11.39 -7.76 -2.21
C TRP A 467 -10.80 -9.15 -1.95
N MET A 468 -11.32 -10.15 -2.66
CA MET A 468 -10.97 -11.55 -2.49
C MET A 468 -10.70 -12.19 -3.86
N VAL A 469 -9.68 -13.06 -3.93
CA VAL A 469 -9.43 -13.94 -5.07
C VAL A 469 -9.81 -15.36 -4.67
N ILE A 470 -10.58 -16.05 -5.50
CA ILE A 470 -10.85 -17.48 -5.36
C ILE A 470 -10.19 -18.24 -6.51
N ASN A 471 -9.53 -19.37 -6.21
CA ASN A 471 -8.99 -20.27 -7.22
C ASN A 471 -9.82 -21.55 -7.27
N VAL A 472 -10.39 -21.83 -8.44
CA VAL A 472 -11.14 -23.06 -8.70
C VAL A 472 -10.15 -24.10 -9.18
N LEU A 473 -9.84 -25.09 -8.35
CA LEU A 473 -8.99 -26.22 -8.73
C LEU A 473 -9.76 -27.19 -9.63
N THR A 474 -10.95 -27.59 -9.19
CA THR A 474 -11.85 -28.47 -9.94
C THR A 474 -13.13 -27.72 -10.26
N GLY A 475 -13.49 -27.66 -11.54
CA GLY A 475 -14.71 -27.02 -12.02
C GLY A 475 -15.97 -27.74 -11.57
N GLY A 476 -17.09 -27.01 -11.61
CA GLY A 476 -18.38 -27.48 -11.12
C GLY A 476 -19.31 -26.31 -10.84
N SER A 477 -20.37 -26.57 -10.09
CA SER A 477 -21.27 -25.54 -9.57
C SER A 477 -20.60 -24.88 -8.38
N LEU A 478 -20.28 -23.60 -8.48
CA LEU A 478 -19.74 -22.78 -7.40
C LEU A 478 -20.90 -22.15 -6.63
N THR A 479 -20.93 -22.40 -5.33
CA THR A 479 -21.80 -21.70 -4.38
C THR A 479 -20.95 -21.10 -3.27
N PHE A 480 -21.39 -19.96 -2.75
CA PHE A 480 -20.82 -19.40 -1.53
C PHE A 480 -21.87 -18.60 -0.77
N THR A 481 -21.68 -18.46 0.54
CA THR A 481 -22.54 -17.67 1.42
C THR A 481 -21.69 -16.81 2.33
N PHE A 482 -21.91 -15.50 2.25
CA PHE A 482 -21.51 -14.51 3.25
C PHE A 482 -22.62 -14.41 4.30
N GLY A 483 -22.30 -14.64 5.56
CA GLY A 483 -23.31 -14.73 6.62
C GLY A 483 -23.89 -16.13 6.81
N GLY A 484 -23.02 -17.10 7.10
CA GLY A 484 -23.34 -18.54 7.17
C GLY A 484 -24.62 -18.88 7.97
N LEU A 485 -25.39 -19.85 7.45
CA LEU A 485 -26.72 -20.25 7.99
C LEU A 485 -27.71 -19.08 8.12
N GLY A 486 -27.64 -18.10 7.22
CA GLY A 486 -28.51 -16.93 7.21
C GLY A 486 -28.16 -15.86 8.25
N THR A 487 -27.01 -15.96 8.91
CA THR A 487 -26.56 -14.98 9.91
C THR A 487 -25.93 -13.77 9.26
N GLN A 488 -26.63 -12.65 9.23
CA GLN A 488 -26.13 -11.40 8.64
C GLN A 488 -26.45 -10.24 9.58
N ALA A 489 -25.49 -9.34 9.73
CA ALA A 489 -25.60 -8.18 10.60
C ALA A 489 -25.50 -6.90 9.76
N GLY A 490 -26.39 -6.71 8.79
CA GLY A 490 -26.37 -5.50 7.94
C GLY A 490 -26.59 -5.79 6.47
N PHE A 491 -26.48 -4.75 5.64
CA PHE A 491 -26.54 -4.83 4.19
C PHE A 491 -25.15 -5.13 3.63
N TYR A 492 -25.01 -6.32 3.04
CA TYR A 492 -23.77 -6.80 2.45
C TYR A 492 -23.96 -6.98 0.95
N ASP A 493 -23.32 -6.16 0.15
CA ASP A 493 -23.41 -6.20 -1.30
C ASP A 493 -22.17 -6.86 -1.87
N TRP A 494 -22.24 -7.50 -3.04
CA TRP A 494 -21.03 -8.05 -3.65
C TRP A 494 -21.10 -8.08 -5.18
N ILE A 495 -19.93 -8.08 -5.79
CA ILE A 495 -19.75 -8.17 -7.24
C ILE A 495 -18.55 -9.04 -7.55
N MET A 496 -18.66 -9.85 -8.60
CA MET A 496 -17.68 -10.86 -8.98
C MET A 496 -17.26 -10.71 -10.44
N TYR A 497 -15.95 -10.79 -10.70
CA TYR A 497 -15.33 -10.65 -12.02
C TYR A 497 -14.42 -11.86 -12.33
N PRO A 498 -14.14 -12.15 -13.60
CA PRO A 498 -13.01 -13.01 -13.97
C PRO A 498 -11.70 -12.41 -13.42
N TYR A 499 -10.76 -13.24 -12.96
CA TYR A 499 -9.48 -12.76 -12.43
C TYR A 499 -8.29 -13.20 -13.29
N GLY A 500 -7.29 -12.32 -13.34
CA GLY A 500 -6.01 -12.44 -14.02
C GLY A 500 -5.26 -11.11 -13.97
N ILE A 501 -4.00 -11.08 -14.40
CA ILE A 501 -3.21 -9.83 -14.45
C ILE A 501 -3.91 -8.74 -15.27
N GLY A 502 -4.12 -7.59 -14.62
CA GLY A 502 -4.80 -6.43 -15.19
C GLY A 502 -6.29 -6.35 -14.87
N THR A 503 -6.89 -7.37 -14.25
CA THR A 503 -8.32 -7.35 -13.86
C THR A 503 -8.66 -6.10 -13.04
N CYS A 504 -7.86 -5.76 -12.02
CA CYS A 504 -8.12 -4.55 -11.23
C CYS A 504 -8.12 -3.26 -12.04
N ALA A 505 -7.21 -3.13 -13.02
CA ALA A 505 -7.18 -1.98 -13.91
C ALA A 505 -8.35 -1.98 -14.90
N GLN A 506 -8.80 -3.16 -15.34
CA GLN A 506 -9.98 -3.30 -16.20
C GLN A 506 -11.27 -2.98 -15.44
N VAL A 507 -11.38 -3.42 -14.18
CA VAL A 507 -12.49 -3.08 -13.29
C VAL A 507 -12.51 -1.57 -13.09
N ALA A 508 -11.43 -0.97 -12.57
CA ALA A 508 -11.35 0.49 -12.37
C ALA A 508 -11.56 1.30 -13.67
N GLY A 509 -11.10 0.77 -14.81
CA GLY A 509 -11.26 1.36 -16.13
C GLY A 509 -12.63 1.14 -16.79
N ASN A 510 -13.56 0.45 -16.12
CA ASN A 510 -14.88 0.12 -16.64
C ASN A 510 -14.84 -0.67 -17.97
N LEU A 511 -13.92 -1.64 -18.07
CA LEU A 511 -13.66 -2.43 -19.29
C LEU A 511 -14.12 -3.89 -19.20
N VAL A 512 -14.48 -4.37 -18.01
CA VAL A 512 -14.88 -5.76 -17.78
C VAL A 512 -16.23 -5.80 -17.06
N PRO A 513 -17.25 -6.48 -17.60
CA PRO A 513 -18.52 -6.67 -16.90
C PRO A 513 -18.40 -7.74 -15.81
N PRO A 514 -19.21 -7.66 -14.73
CA PRO A 514 -19.25 -8.71 -13.72
C PRO A 514 -19.88 -10.00 -14.26
N VAL A 515 -19.42 -11.14 -13.75
CA VAL A 515 -20.04 -12.44 -14.03
C VAL A 515 -21.25 -12.71 -13.16
N ARG A 516 -21.25 -12.19 -11.93
CA ARG A 516 -22.34 -12.24 -10.97
C ARG A 516 -22.21 -11.05 -10.03
N CYS A 517 -23.32 -10.56 -9.51
CA CYS A 517 -23.34 -9.58 -8.45
C CYS A 517 -24.67 -9.62 -7.73
N ASN A 518 -24.72 -9.03 -6.55
CA ASN A 518 -25.92 -8.96 -5.75
C ASN A 518 -25.98 -7.66 -4.97
N TRP A 519 -27.10 -6.96 -5.11
CA TRP A 519 -27.54 -5.92 -4.20
C TRP A 519 -28.49 -6.53 -3.17
N ASN A 520 -28.10 -6.49 -1.91
CA ASN A 520 -28.73 -7.24 -0.84
C ASN A 520 -30.00 -6.55 -0.35
N GLY A 521 -31.15 -7.15 -0.67
CA GLY A 521 -32.49 -6.59 -0.42
C GLY A 521 -32.87 -6.41 1.06
N VAL A 522 -32.38 -7.29 1.97
CA VAL A 522 -32.68 -7.23 3.41
C VAL A 522 -31.44 -7.44 4.28
N SER A 523 -31.43 -6.86 5.49
CA SER A 523 -30.25 -6.85 6.37
C SER A 523 -30.02 -8.13 7.19
N TYR A 524 -30.67 -9.24 6.82
CA TYR A 524 -30.60 -10.54 7.49
C TYR A 524 -30.66 -11.66 6.44
N GLY A 525 -30.29 -12.91 6.80
CA GLY A 525 -30.38 -14.04 5.88
C GLY A 525 -29.13 -14.31 5.04
N GLY A 526 -28.08 -13.51 5.19
CA GLY A 526 -26.84 -13.69 4.42
C GLY A 526 -27.01 -13.35 2.96
N THR A 527 -25.93 -13.44 2.20
CA THR A 527 -25.91 -13.19 0.75
C THR A 527 -24.91 -14.11 0.04
N GLY A 528 -25.09 -14.36 -1.26
CA GLY A 528 -24.09 -15.05 -2.07
C GLY A 528 -24.68 -15.79 -3.25
N LEU A 529 -24.02 -16.88 -3.65
CA LEU A 529 -24.47 -17.79 -4.70
C LEU A 529 -25.12 -19.02 -4.05
N ALA A 530 -26.45 -19.17 -4.11
CA ALA A 530 -27.15 -20.35 -3.61
C ALA A 530 -28.55 -20.53 -4.23
N ALA A 531 -28.90 -21.77 -4.58
CA ALA A 531 -30.27 -22.16 -4.94
C ALA A 531 -30.52 -23.63 -4.54
N PRO A 532 -31.45 -23.93 -3.61
CA PRO A 532 -32.19 -22.96 -2.79
C PRO A 532 -31.26 -22.17 -1.84
N PRO A 533 -31.70 -21.00 -1.33
CA PRO A 533 -30.98 -20.30 -0.27
C PRO A 533 -30.72 -21.21 0.95
N PRO A 534 -29.63 -20.99 1.70
CA PRO A 534 -29.36 -21.74 2.92
C PRO A 534 -30.47 -21.52 3.96
N ALA A 535 -30.55 -22.38 4.97
CA ALA A 535 -31.53 -22.23 6.05
C ALA A 535 -31.42 -20.84 6.70
N GLY A 536 -32.55 -20.15 6.83
CA GLY A 536 -32.60 -18.77 7.33
C GLY A 536 -32.28 -17.70 6.29
N GLY A 537 -31.93 -18.08 5.06
CA GLY A 537 -31.62 -17.14 3.99
C GLY A 537 -32.83 -16.54 3.31
N ASP A 538 -32.74 -15.26 2.99
CA ASP A 538 -33.76 -14.54 2.23
C ASP A 538 -33.47 -14.65 0.72
N PRO A 539 -34.39 -15.14 -0.13
CA PRO A 539 -34.15 -15.29 -1.56
C PRO A 539 -33.72 -14.00 -2.27
N THR A 540 -34.07 -12.82 -1.75
CA THR A 540 -33.71 -11.53 -2.34
C THR A 540 -32.22 -11.17 -2.17
N ASN A 541 -31.48 -11.92 -1.35
CA ASN A 541 -30.06 -11.70 -1.12
C ASN A 541 -29.15 -12.72 -1.84
N TYR A 542 -29.70 -13.64 -2.63
CA TYR A 542 -28.93 -14.69 -3.28
C TYR A 542 -29.11 -14.70 -4.79
N GLU A 543 -27.99 -14.95 -5.47
CA GLU A 543 -27.93 -15.25 -6.89
C GLU A 543 -27.85 -16.76 -7.14
N PRO A 544 -28.26 -17.25 -8.34
CA PRO A 544 -28.19 -18.66 -8.65
C PRO A 544 -26.74 -19.14 -8.75
N PRO A 545 -26.45 -20.42 -8.42
CA PRO A 545 -25.12 -21.00 -8.52
C PRO A 545 -24.44 -20.76 -9.87
N LEU A 546 -23.12 -20.55 -9.85
CA LEU A 546 -22.33 -20.26 -11.04
C LEU A 546 -21.55 -21.51 -11.47
N ASN A 547 -21.74 -21.97 -12.71
CA ASN A 547 -20.89 -23.02 -13.25
C ASN A 547 -19.52 -22.45 -13.64
N VAL A 548 -18.46 -22.99 -13.04
CA VAL A 548 -17.07 -22.57 -13.24
C VAL A 548 -16.22 -23.70 -13.78
N ALA A 549 -15.27 -23.39 -14.66
CA ALA A 549 -14.32 -24.37 -15.18
C ALA A 549 -13.17 -24.61 -14.17
N SER A 550 -12.53 -25.79 -14.27
CA SER A 550 -11.30 -26.07 -13.52
C SER A 550 -10.21 -25.07 -13.87
N GLN A 551 -9.34 -24.77 -12.90
CA GLN A 551 -8.18 -23.88 -13.03
C GLN A 551 -8.56 -22.46 -13.48
N THR A 552 -9.69 -21.96 -12.99
CA THR A 552 -10.11 -20.56 -13.17
C THR A 552 -9.92 -19.78 -11.89
N GLN A 553 -9.71 -18.48 -12.02
CA GLN A 553 -9.66 -17.57 -10.89
C GLN A 553 -10.74 -16.51 -11.02
N TRP A 554 -11.26 -16.08 -9.87
CA TRP A 554 -12.31 -15.07 -9.82
C TRP A 554 -12.02 -14.07 -8.72
N LEU A 555 -12.39 -12.83 -8.98
CA LEU A 555 -12.23 -11.71 -8.08
C LEU A 555 -13.60 -11.34 -7.52
N ILE A 556 -13.71 -11.20 -6.21
CA ILE A 556 -14.92 -10.77 -5.53
C ILE A 556 -14.60 -9.46 -4.82
N CYS A 557 -15.40 -8.42 -5.08
CA CYS A 557 -15.49 -7.26 -4.21
C CYS A 557 -16.73 -7.44 -3.34
N PHE A 558 -16.51 -7.62 -2.04
CA PHE A 558 -17.54 -7.66 -1.02
C PHE A 558 -17.64 -6.30 -0.34
N SER A 559 -18.84 -5.75 -0.18
CA SER A 559 -19.10 -4.41 0.32
C SER A 559 -19.95 -4.45 1.58
N ASN A 560 -19.61 -3.62 2.56
CA ASN A 560 -20.35 -3.47 3.81
C ASN A 560 -20.92 -2.06 3.92
N TRP A 561 -22.03 -1.85 3.22
CA TRP A 561 -22.78 -0.59 3.24
C TRP A 561 -23.18 -0.15 4.66
N SER A 562 -23.42 -1.10 5.56
CA SER A 562 -23.91 -0.82 6.91
C SER A 562 -22.80 -0.54 7.93
N SER A 563 -21.52 -0.62 7.51
CA SER A 563 -20.33 -0.44 8.36
C SER A 563 -20.36 -1.31 9.63
N VAL A 564 -21.00 -2.47 9.58
CA VAL A 564 -21.12 -3.33 10.76
C VAL A 564 -19.79 -4.05 11.04
N THR A 565 -19.36 -3.98 12.30
CA THR A 565 -18.04 -4.43 12.78
C THR A 565 -18.03 -5.91 13.21
N THR A 566 -18.89 -6.73 12.62
CA THR A 566 -19.02 -8.15 13.00
C THR A 566 -18.17 -9.04 12.09
N GLY A 567 -17.77 -10.20 12.61
CA GLY A 567 -17.21 -11.25 11.76
C GLY A 567 -18.24 -11.76 10.77
N VAL A 568 -17.87 -11.83 9.50
CA VAL A 568 -18.68 -12.41 8.43
C VAL A 568 -18.15 -13.81 8.12
N PRO A 569 -18.96 -14.85 8.36
CA PRO A 569 -18.64 -16.20 7.88
C PRO A 569 -18.78 -16.24 6.36
N LEU A 570 -17.75 -16.70 5.67
CA LEU A 570 -17.80 -17.13 4.27
C LEU A 570 -17.77 -18.65 4.22
N GLN A 571 -18.76 -19.24 3.57
CA GLN A 571 -18.88 -20.69 3.39
C GLN A 571 -19.02 -21.01 1.91
N PHE A 572 -18.09 -21.78 1.36
CA PHE A 572 -18.21 -22.37 0.03
C PHE A 572 -19.06 -23.64 0.08
N GLY A 573 -19.68 -23.95 -1.05
CA GLY A 573 -20.38 -25.22 -1.27
C GLY A 573 -20.40 -25.57 -2.76
N GLY A 574 -21.41 -26.35 -3.15
CA GLY A 574 -21.56 -26.80 -4.54
C GLY A 574 -20.59 -27.94 -4.87
N THR A 575 -20.31 -28.12 -6.17
CA THR A 575 -19.44 -29.18 -6.67
C THR A 575 -18.06 -28.68 -7.14
N ALA A 576 -17.88 -27.36 -7.27
CA ALA A 576 -16.58 -26.77 -7.54
C ALA A 576 -15.66 -26.86 -6.30
N VAL A 577 -14.37 -27.11 -6.52
CA VAL A 577 -13.37 -27.19 -5.44
C VAL A 577 -12.52 -25.93 -5.46
N VAL A 578 -12.58 -25.15 -4.38
CA VAL A 578 -11.74 -23.96 -4.19
C VAL A 578 -10.43 -24.37 -3.48
N SER A 579 -9.28 -23.80 -3.87
CA SER A 579 -7.95 -24.19 -3.37
C SER A 579 -7.02 -23.00 -3.07
N CYS A 580 -6.11 -23.21 -2.12
CA CYS A 580 -5.07 -22.24 -1.71
C CYS A 580 -3.80 -22.33 -2.57
N THR A 581 -3.71 -23.33 -3.45
CA THR A 581 -2.56 -23.49 -4.34
C THR A 581 -2.61 -22.42 -5.42
N THR A 582 -1.55 -21.61 -5.51
CA THR A 582 -1.33 -20.73 -6.67
C THR A 582 -1.37 -21.59 -7.92
N LEU A 583 -2.17 -21.20 -8.91
CA LEU A 583 -2.21 -21.95 -10.15
C LEU A 583 -0.80 -21.94 -10.77
N PRO A 584 -0.28 -23.12 -11.14
CA PRO A 584 1.16 -23.34 -11.32
C PRO A 584 1.79 -22.64 -12.55
N VAL A 585 0.98 -22.05 -13.44
CA VAL A 585 1.43 -21.06 -14.44
C VAL A 585 0.38 -19.96 -14.59
N GLU A 586 0.81 -18.70 -14.49
CA GLU A 586 -0.03 -17.57 -14.88
C GLU A 586 0.36 -17.09 -16.29
N LEU A 587 -0.48 -17.42 -17.27
CA LEU A 587 -0.29 -17.08 -18.68
C LEU A 587 -0.84 -15.69 -18.98
N LEU A 588 0.03 -14.75 -19.37
CA LEU A 588 -0.35 -13.40 -19.79
C LEU A 588 -0.91 -13.36 -21.21
N LEU A 589 -0.27 -14.11 -22.11
CA LEU A 589 -0.54 -14.08 -23.54
C LEU A 589 -0.26 -15.45 -24.14
N PHE A 590 -1.11 -15.86 -25.07
CA PHE A 590 -0.81 -16.81 -26.12
C PHE A 590 -1.35 -16.22 -27.42
N ASP A 591 -0.52 -16.08 -28.44
CA ASP A 591 -0.89 -15.52 -29.73
C ASP A 591 -0.35 -16.38 -30.88
N ALA A 592 -1.06 -16.33 -32.01
CA ALA A 592 -0.73 -17.07 -33.22
C ALA A 592 -0.96 -16.16 -34.43
N GLN A 593 0.06 -15.98 -35.27
CA GLN A 593 0.02 -15.06 -36.41
C GLN A 593 0.51 -15.74 -37.69
N ALA A 594 -0.30 -15.67 -38.75
CA ALA A 594 0.11 -16.16 -40.06
C ALA A 594 1.26 -15.31 -40.63
N GLN A 595 2.30 -15.98 -41.09
CA GLN A 595 3.40 -15.42 -41.87
C GLN A 595 3.41 -16.03 -43.28
N ALA A 596 4.29 -15.56 -44.16
CA ALA A 596 4.32 -15.96 -45.57
C ALA A 596 4.38 -17.48 -45.82
N ASN A 597 5.03 -18.25 -44.93
CA ASN A 597 5.24 -19.69 -45.06
C ASN A 597 5.11 -20.47 -43.73
N ALA A 598 4.66 -19.84 -42.66
CA ALA A 598 4.57 -20.43 -41.33
C ALA A 598 3.50 -19.72 -40.49
N VAL A 599 3.14 -20.28 -39.33
CA VAL A 599 2.42 -19.55 -38.28
C VAL A 599 3.38 -19.31 -37.12
N ALA A 600 3.62 -18.04 -36.79
CA ALA A 600 4.42 -17.66 -35.63
C ALA A 600 3.55 -17.71 -34.38
N LEU A 601 4.06 -18.36 -33.34
CA LEU A 601 3.41 -18.57 -32.06
C LEU A 601 4.25 -17.89 -30.98
N GLU A 602 3.59 -17.14 -30.10
CA GLU A 602 4.24 -16.44 -29.00
C GLU A 602 3.41 -16.56 -27.74
N TRP A 603 4.06 -16.82 -26.62
CA TRP A 603 3.40 -16.76 -25.32
C TRP A 603 4.26 -16.14 -24.25
N VAL A 604 3.59 -15.56 -23.28
CA VAL A 604 4.21 -14.85 -22.17
C VAL A 604 3.62 -15.37 -20.87
N THR A 605 4.47 -15.83 -19.96
CA THR A 605 4.10 -16.16 -18.58
C THR A 605 4.41 -14.96 -17.70
N ALA A 606 3.60 -14.70 -16.68
CA ALA A 606 3.91 -13.71 -15.64
C ALA A 606 4.76 -14.31 -14.52
N ASN A 607 4.36 -15.50 -14.08
CA ASN A 607 5.02 -16.31 -13.08
C ASN A 607 4.91 -17.79 -13.49
N GLU A 608 5.97 -18.55 -13.22
CA GLU A 608 6.02 -20.00 -13.37
C GLU A 608 6.39 -20.59 -12.02
N SER A 609 5.60 -21.53 -11.51
CA SER A 609 5.86 -22.19 -10.24
C SER A 609 5.61 -23.69 -10.37
N ASN A 610 6.68 -24.47 -10.21
CA ASN A 610 6.69 -25.91 -10.46
C ASN A 610 6.30 -26.28 -11.90
N SER A 611 6.55 -25.40 -12.87
CA SER A 611 6.16 -25.61 -14.26
C SER A 611 7.14 -26.55 -14.97
N SER A 612 6.62 -27.60 -15.59
CA SER A 612 7.44 -28.62 -16.28
C SER A 612 7.68 -28.23 -17.72
N ARG A 613 6.61 -28.06 -18.51
CA ARG A 613 6.70 -27.84 -19.95
C ARG A 613 5.41 -27.27 -20.53
N PHE A 614 5.55 -26.65 -21.69
CA PHE A 614 4.48 -26.21 -22.56
C PHE A 614 4.36 -27.14 -23.76
N ILE A 615 3.14 -27.53 -24.11
CA ILE A 615 2.82 -28.34 -25.28
C ILE A 615 1.92 -27.47 -26.16
N VAL A 616 2.41 -27.09 -27.33
CA VAL A 616 1.56 -26.42 -28.32
C VAL A 616 0.76 -27.48 -29.04
N GLU A 617 -0.54 -27.28 -29.08
CA GLU A 617 -1.48 -28.16 -29.78
C GLU A 617 -2.14 -27.40 -30.94
N ARG A 618 -2.38 -28.14 -32.02
CA ARG A 618 -2.97 -27.62 -33.25
C ARG A 618 -4.16 -28.48 -33.68
N SER A 619 -5.19 -27.82 -34.21
CA SER A 619 -6.42 -28.45 -34.70
C SER A 619 -6.90 -27.80 -36.01
N SER A 620 -7.58 -28.58 -36.87
CA SER A 620 -8.27 -28.09 -38.07
C SER A 620 -9.74 -27.71 -37.82
N ASP A 621 -10.34 -28.22 -36.75
CA ASP A 621 -11.77 -28.08 -36.45
C ASP A 621 -12.04 -27.43 -35.08
N GLY A 622 -11.02 -27.30 -34.23
CA GLY A 622 -11.13 -26.80 -32.86
C GLY A 622 -11.54 -27.86 -31.84
N GLU A 623 -11.80 -29.10 -32.28
CA GLU A 623 -12.27 -30.22 -31.45
C GLU A 623 -11.21 -31.31 -31.32
N ALA A 624 -10.61 -31.74 -32.44
CA ALA A 624 -9.55 -32.74 -32.49
C ALA A 624 -8.18 -32.06 -32.45
N TRP A 625 -7.42 -32.28 -31.37
CA TRP A 625 -6.14 -31.62 -31.13
C TRP A 625 -4.96 -32.58 -31.34
N SER A 626 -3.94 -32.10 -32.04
CA SER A 626 -2.67 -32.80 -32.23
C SER A 626 -1.54 -32.01 -31.59
N GLU A 627 -0.63 -32.69 -30.88
CA GLU A 627 0.57 -32.06 -30.35
C GLU A 627 1.49 -31.64 -31.50
N LEU A 628 1.82 -30.36 -31.58
CA LEU A 628 2.76 -29.82 -32.56
C LEU A 628 4.19 -29.89 -32.02
N LEU A 629 4.40 -29.38 -30.81
CA LEU A 629 5.72 -29.31 -30.18
C LEU A 629 5.63 -29.13 -28.68
N THR A 630 6.67 -29.61 -27.98
CA THR A 630 6.84 -29.48 -26.54
C THR A 630 8.09 -28.66 -26.22
N MET A 631 7.95 -27.68 -25.33
CA MET A 631 9.02 -26.77 -24.91
C MET A 631 9.14 -26.78 -23.37
N PRO A 632 10.34 -26.94 -22.79
CA PRO A 632 10.50 -26.90 -21.34
C PRO A 632 10.15 -25.51 -20.79
N ALA A 633 9.46 -25.49 -19.65
CA ALA A 633 9.25 -24.27 -18.88
C ALA A 633 10.52 -23.92 -18.09
N ALA A 634 10.55 -22.77 -17.43
CA ALA A 634 11.66 -22.36 -16.57
C ALA A 634 11.69 -23.06 -15.21
N GLY A 635 10.68 -23.87 -14.86
CA GLY A 635 10.57 -24.53 -13.56
C GLY A 635 9.99 -23.60 -12.50
N THR A 636 10.75 -22.56 -12.15
CA THR A 636 10.33 -21.51 -11.21
C THR A 636 10.83 -20.16 -11.67
N SER A 637 9.94 -19.18 -11.84
CA SER A 637 10.25 -17.84 -12.33
C SER A 637 9.26 -16.82 -11.79
N ASN A 638 9.72 -15.90 -10.93
CA ASN A 638 8.90 -14.78 -10.41
C ASN A 638 8.95 -13.53 -11.32
N SER A 639 9.37 -13.67 -12.57
CA SER A 639 9.46 -12.59 -13.55
C SER A 639 8.94 -13.07 -14.90
N PRO A 640 8.34 -12.17 -15.73
CA PRO A 640 7.77 -12.57 -16.99
C PRO A 640 8.76 -13.24 -17.93
N ARG A 641 8.33 -14.29 -18.64
CA ARG A 641 9.14 -14.96 -19.66
C ARG A 641 8.41 -15.01 -20.98
N VAL A 642 9.16 -14.79 -22.05
CA VAL A 642 8.65 -14.81 -23.41
C VAL A 642 9.17 -16.05 -24.12
N TYR A 643 8.26 -16.78 -24.74
CA TYR A 643 8.54 -17.98 -25.51
C TYR A 643 8.01 -17.80 -26.93
N LYS A 644 8.76 -18.28 -27.91
CA LYS A 644 8.42 -18.15 -29.34
C LYS A 644 8.65 -19.47 -30.07
N MET A 645 7.79 -19.76 -31.04
CA MET A 645 7.84 -20.94 -31.90
C MET A 645 7.30 -20.61 -33.29
N GLU A 646 7.68 -21.41 -34.29
CA GLU A 646 7.08 -21.38 -35.62
C GLU A 646 6.48 -22.75 -35.97
N ASP A 647 5.22 -22.77 -36.40
CA ASP A 647 4.67 -23.88 -37.17
C ASP A 647 5.04 -23.70 -38.65
N ARG A 648 5.96 -24.53 -39.15
CA ARG A 648 6.45 -24.47 -40.54
C ARG A 648 5.69 -25.36 -41.52
N ALA A 649 4.72 -26.12 -41.02
CA ALA A 649 3.80 -26.91 -41.85
C ALA A 649 2.35 -26.68 -41.38
N PRO A 650 1.89 -25.42 -41.32
CA PRO A 650 0.57 -25.10 -40.79
C PRO A 650 -0.54 -25.63 -41.70
N ILE A 651 -1.69 -25.91 -41.10
CA ILE A 651 -2.89 -26.36 -41.81
C ILE A 651 -3.36 -25.21 -42.72
N VAL A 652 -3.56 -25.51 -44.00
CA VAL A 652 -4.07 -24.53 -44.99
C VAL A 652 -5.55 -24.25 -44.69
N GLY A 653 -5.94 -22.97 -44.75
CA GLY A 653 -7.26 -22.53 -44.33
C GLY A 653 -7.28 -22.17 -42.86
N ASN A 654 -8.36 -22.52 -42.15
CA ASN A 654 -8.47 -22.22 -40.73
C ASN A 654 -7.69 -23.25 -39.90
N ALA A 655 -6.77 -22.75 -39.09
CA ALA A 655 -6.02 -23.52 -38.11
C ALA A 655 -6.26 -22.95 -36.71
N TYR A 656 -6.38 -23.82 -35.72
CA TYR A 656 -6.56 -23.45 -34.32
C TYR A 656 -5.36 -23.91 -33.52
N TYR A 657 -4.89 -23.06 -32.61
CA TYR A 657 -3.76 -23.32 -31.74
C TYR A 657 -4.16 -23.09 -30.29
N ARG A 658 -3.61 -23.90 -29.39
CA ARG A 658 -3.69 -23.66 -27.94
C ARG A 658 -2.40 -24.12 -27.26
N LEU A 659 -2.14 -23.61 -26.07
CA LEU A 659 -1.07 -24.04 -25.21
C LEU A 659 -1.64 -24.96 -24.14
N ARG A 660 -1.05 -26.15 -23.97
CA ARG A 660 -1.25 -27.01 -22.82
C ARG A 660 -0.02 -26.90 -21.92
N MET A 661 -0.23 -26.47 -20.68
CA MET A 661 0.81 -26.13 -19.71
C MET A 661 0.84 -27.25 -18.69
N LEU A 662 1.96 -27.95 -18.53
CA LEU A 662 2.13 -29.07 -17.61
C LEU A 662 3.10 -28.69 -16.51
N ASP A 663 2.80 -29.15 -15.31
CA ASP A 663 3.61 -28.93 -14.11
C ASP A 663 4.39 -30.18 -13.69
N LEU A 664 5.33 -30.00 -12.78
CA LEU A 664 6.22 -31.05 -12.29
C LEU A 664 5.47 -32.11 -11.48
N ASP A 665 4.32 -31.76 -10.91
CA ASP A 665 3.42 -32.68 -10.22
C ASP A 665 2.45 -33.41 -11.17
N GLY A 666 2.48 -33.08 -12.46
CA GLY A 666 1.64 -33.67 -13.50
C GLY A 666 0.28 -33.00 -13.69
N SER A 667 -0.02 -31.92 -12.97
CA SER A 667 -1.19 -31.09 -13.28
C SER A 667 -1.04 -30.39 -14.64
N GLU A 668 -2.17 -30.07 -15.29
CA GLU A 668 -2.16 -29.46 -16.61
C GLU A 668 -3.26 -28.41 -16.79
N ALA A 669 -2.95 -27.28 -17.43
CA ALA A 669 -3.86 -26.19 -17.78
C ALA A 669 -3.88 -25.94 -19.29
N LEU A 670 -4.97 -25.36 -19.81
CA LEU A 670 -5.10 -24.96 -21.22
C LEU A 670 -5.22 -23.44 -21.37
N SER A 671 -4.59 -22.88 -22.40
CA SER A 671 -4.82 -21.48 -22.80
C SER A 671 -6.16 -21.29 -23.53
N GLN A 672 -6.52 -20.03 -23.77
CA GLN A 672 -7.49 -19.71 -24.82
C GLN A 672 -7.01 -20.23 -26.19
N VAL A 673 -7.97 -20.57 -27.04
CA VAL A 673 -7.71 -20.99 -28.43
C VAL A 673 -7.48 -19.76 -29.31
N ARG A 674 -6.43 -19.81 -30.15
CA ARG A 674 -6.17 -18.83 -31.20
C ARG A 674 -6.48 -19.42 -32.55
N SER A 675 -7.34 -18.73 -33.31
CA SER A 675 -7.65 -19.09 -34.69
C SER A 675 -6.79 -18.26 -35.64
N VAL A 676 -6.19 -18.92 -36.62
CA VAL A 676 -5.39 -18.32 -37.67
C VAL A 676 -5.85 -18.89 -38.99
N ARG A 677 -6.19 -18.02 -39.94
CA ARG A 677 -6.37 -18.44 -41.32
C ARG A 677 -5.03 -18.38 -42.04
N PHE A 678 -4.41 -19.53 -42.26
CA PHE A 678 -3.14 -19.64 -42.96
C PHE A 678 -3.38 -19.93 -44.45
N ASN A 679 -2.95 -18.99 -45.29
CA ASN A 679 -2.89 -19.18 -46.74
C ASN A 679 -1.43 -19.10 -47.16
N PRO A 680 -0.81 -20.20 -47.60
CA PRO A 680 0.59 -20.17 -48.01
C PRO A 680 0.78 -19.18 -49.15
N SER A 681 1.92 -18.49 -49.17
CA SER A 681 2.35 -17.75 -50.35
C SER A 681 2.32 -18.68 -51.56
N ALA A 682 1.74 -18.21 -52.67
CA ALA A 682 1.50 -19.08 -53.80
C ALA A 682 2.79 -19.72 -54.32
N ARG A 683 2.75 -21.03 -54.60
CA ARG A 683 3.90 -21.80 -55.11
C ARG A 683 3.60 -22.28 -56.51
N VAL A 684 4.62 -22.24 -57.37
CA VAL A 684 4.54 -22.72 -58.76
C VAL A 684 5.44 -23.93 -58.93
N ALA A 685 4.89 -25.03 -59.45
CA ALA A 685 5.63 -26.26 -59.71
C ALA A 685 5.12 -26.99 -60.98
N PRO A 686 6.02 -27.52 -61.84
CA PRO A 686 7.46 -27.32 -61.81
C PRO A 686 7.85 -25.88 -62.20
N ASN A 687 9.02 -25.43 -61.74
CA ASN A 687 9.62 -24.15 -62.11
C ASN A 687 11.14 -24.35 -62.20
N PRO A 688 11.76 -24.41 -63.40
CA PRO A 688 11.19 -24.08 -64.71
C PRO A 688 10.07 -25.02 -65.20
N ALA A 689 9.12 -24.46 -65.96
CA ALA A 689 7.99 -25.18 -66.53
C ALA A 689 8.21 -25.48 -68.02
N THR A 690 8.04 -26.74 -68.42
CA THR A 690 8.10 -27.20 -69.82
C THR A 690 6.73 -27.30 -70.50
N GLY A 691 5.67 -26.96 -69.77
CA GLY A 691 4.27 -27.05 -70.17
C GLY A 691 3.35 -26.46 -69.10
N PRO A 692 2.11 -26.93 -68.96
CA PRO A 692 1.22 -26.52 -67.86
C PRO A 692 1.88 -26.72 -66.49
N PHE A 693 1.71 -25.77 -65.58
CA PHE A 693 2.26 -25.80 -64.23
C PHE A 693 1.18 -25.64 -63.17
N ALA A 694 1.39 -26.26 -62.01
CA ALA A 694 0.50 -26.13 -60.87
C ALA A 694 0.85 -24.90 -60.05
N VAL A 695 -0.18 -24.15 -59.65
CA VAL A 695 -0.12 -23.05 -58.68
C VAL A 695 -0.90 -23.48 -57.45
N THR A 696 -0.25 -23.50 -56.28
CA THR A 696 -0.91 -23.82 -54.99
C THR A 696 -0.99 -22.57 -54.13
N GLY A 697 -2.01 -22.44 -53.28
CA GLY A 697 -2.25 -21.23 -52.48
C GLY A 697 -3.02 -20.16 -53.25
N VAL A 698 -3.90 -20.57 -54.17
CA VAL A 698 -4.79 -19.70 -54.95
C VAL A 698 -6.23 -19.95 -54.51
N GLY A 699 -6.82 -19.01 -53.76
CA GLY A 699 -8.21 -19.08 -53.32
C GLY A 699 -9.21 -19.01 -54.49
N ALA A 700 -10.43 -19.47 -54.25
CA ALA A 700 -11.50 -19.57 -55.26
C ALA A 700 -11.79 -18.24 -55.99
N ASP A 701 -11.76 -17.12 -55.26
CA ASP A 701 -12.10 -15.78 -55.78
C ASP A 701 -10.88 -14.98 -56.26
N GLN A 702 -9.66 -15.52 -56.14
CA GLN A 702 -8.44 -14.80 -56.48
C GLN A 702 -8.14 -14.85 -57.98
N ARG A 703 -7.88 -13.70 -58.61
CA ARG A 703 -7.57 -13.63 -60.04
C ARG A 703 -6.09 -13.92 -60.28
N VAL A 704 -5.79 -14.85 -61.19
CA VAL A 704 -4.41 -15.18 -61.57
C VAL A 704 -4.09 -14.62 -62.95
N GLN A 705 -2.95 -13.96 -63.08
CA GLN A 705 -2.49 -13.31 -64.28
C GLN A 705 -1.01 -13.62 -64.50
N LEU A 706 -0.59 -13.80 -65.74
CA LEU A 706 0.81 -14.01 -66.12
C LEU A 706 1.29 -12.77 -66.87
N PHE A 707 2.48 -12.27 -66.53
CA PHE A 707 3.10 -11.11 -67.19
C PHE A 707 4.48 -11.48 -67.71
N ASP A 708 4.84 -10.97 -68.89
CA ASP A 708 6.20 -11.08 -69.41
C ASP A 708 7.17 -10.11 -68.69
N ALA A 709 8.46 -10.17 -69.05
CA ALA A 709 9.49 -9.31 -68.46
C ALA A 709 9.28 -7.79 -68.71
N MET A 710 8.40 -7.43 -69.66
CA MET A 710 8.04 -6.04 -69.98
C MET A 710 6.71 -5.63 -69.31
N GLY A 711 6.12 -6.50 -68.48
CA GLY A 711 4.86 -6.22 -67.80
C GLY A 711 3.62 -6.37 -68.68
N ARG A 712 3.73 -7.00 -69.86
CA ARG A 712 2.58 -7.27 -70.73
C ARG A 712 1.89 -8.56 -70.28
N GLU A 713 0.57 -8.53 -70.16
CA GLU A 713 -0.23 -9.70 -69.77
C GLU A 713 -0.18 -10.78 -70.86
N VAL A 714 0.17 -12.00 -70.48
CA VAL A 714 0.25 -13.19 -71.31
C VAL A 714 -1.02 -14.00 -71.08
N PRO A 715 -1.75 -14.37 -72.15
CA PRO A 715 -2.96 -15.17 -72.00
C PRO A 715 -2.66 -16.54 -71.39
N ILE A 716 -3.51 -16.96 -70.47
CA ILE A 716 -3.43 -18.28 -69.82
C ILE A 716 -4.77 -19.01 -69.93
N SER A 717 -4.72 -20.34 -69.94
CA SER A 717 -5.86 -21.19 -69.61
C SER A 717 -5.68 -21.71 -68.19
N MET A 718 -6.76 -21.71 -67.40
CA MET A 718 -6.74 -22.13 -66.00
C MET A 718 -7.85 -23.12 -65.71
N VAL A 719 -7.51 -24.18 -64.99
CA VAL A 719 -8.47 -25.09 -64.35
C VAL A 719 -8.23 -25.06 -62.84
N ARG A 720 -9.25 -24.69 -62.06
CA ARG A 720 -9.18 -24.76 -60.60
C ARG A 720 -9.46 -26.19 -60.14
N GLY A 721 -8.64 -26.67 -59.21
CA GLY A 721 -8.84 -27.92 -58.50
C GLY A 721 -9.21 -27.67 -57.03
N GLU A 722 -9.29 -28.76 -56.27
CA GLU A 722 -9.52 -28.71 -54.82
C GLU A 722 -8.27 -28.23 -54.06
N ASN A 723 -8.45 -27.81 -52.80
CA ASN A 723 -7.38 -27.40 -51.87
C ASN A 723 -6.53 -26.20 -52.35
N ASP A 724 -7.18 -25.14 -52.86
CA ASP A 724 -6.54 -23.90 -53.33
C ASP A 724 -5.44 -24.14 -54.38
N ARG A 725 -5.68 -25.10 -55.29
CA ARG A 725 -4.79 -25.43 -56.42
C ARG A 725 -5.40 -25.00 -57.75
N ALA A 726 -4.57 -24.49 -58.65
CA ALA A 726 -4.93 -24.22 -60.04
C ALA A 726 -3.87 -24.80 -60.98
N LEU A 727 -4.31 -25.44 -62.07
CA LEU A 727 -3.44 -25.79 -63.19
C LEU A 727 -3.47 -24.65 -64.20
N VAL A 728 -2.30 -24.11 -64.53
CA VAL A 728 -2.14 -22.98 -65.45
C VAL A 728 -1.39 -23.44 -66.70
N ASP A 729 -2.00 -23.24 -67.86
CA ASP A 729 -1.37 -23.41 -69.16
C ASP A 729 -1.05 -22.03 -69.76
N PRO A 730 0.23 -21.69 -69.99
CA PRO A 730 0.65 -20.39 -70.50
C PRO A 730 0.43 -20.19 -72.02
N LEU A 731 -0.44 -20.97 -72.68
CA LEU A 731 -0.95 -20.79 -74.05
C LEU A 731 0.08 -20.23 -75.06
N SER A 732 1.11 -21.02 -75.37
CA SER A 732 2.16 -20.65 -76.33
C SER A 732 3.11 -19.52 -75.95
N ALA A 733 3.22 -19.19 -74.66
CA ALA A 733 4.30 -18.35 -74.14
C ALA A 733 5.69 -18.87 -74.61
N PRO A 734 6.54 -18.01 -75.22
CA PRO A 734 7.93 -18.36 -75.55
C PRO A 734 8.76 -18.69 -74.31
N PRO A 735 9.89 -19.40 -74.45
CA PRO A 735 10.84 -19.58 -73.34
C PRO A 735 11.27 -18.23 -72.75
N GLY A 736 11.30 -18.12 -71.42
CA GLY A 736 11.60 -16.87 -70.74
C GLY A 736 11.18 -16.82 -69.27
N VAL A 737 11.43 -15.68 -68.63
CA VAL A 737 11.03 -15.42 -67.24
C VAL A 737 9.76 -14.57 -67.22
N TYR A 738 8.78 -15.03 -66.45
CA TYR A 738 7.46 -14.44 -66.31
C TYR A 738 7.17 -14.12 -64.84
N GLN A 739 6.23 -13.21 -64.60
CA GLN A 739 5.67 -12.92 -63.28
C GLN A 739 4.22 -13.41 -63.23
N LEU A 740 3.95 -14.36 -62.34
CA LEU A 740 2.60 -14.78 -62.00
C LEU A 740 2.10 -13.90 -60.87
N ARG A 741 1.03 -13.15 -61.10
CA ARG A 741 0.35 -12.33 -60.09
C ARG A 741 -0.96 -12.98 -59.70
N ILE A 742 -1.21 -13.07 -58.40
CA ILE A 742 -2.45 -13.57 -57.81
C ILE A 742 -3.06 -12.42 -57.03
N ALA A 743 -4.16 -11.88 -57.55
CA ALA A 743 -4.84 -10.71 -57.04
C ALA A 743 -6.00 -11.10 -56.10
N GLY A 744 -5.99 -10.52 -54.91
CA GLY A 744 -7.02 -10.54 -53.86
C GLY A 744 -6.81 -9.33 -52.94
N ASP A 745 -7.21 -9.40 -51.67
CA ASP A 745 -7.00 -8.30 -50.70
C ASP A 745 -5.52 -7.90 -50.57
N HIS A 746 -4.59 -8.84 -50.77
CA HIS A 746 -3.16 -8.61 -50.92
C HIS A 746 -2.67 -9.32 -52.20
N ALA A 747 -1.92 -8.63 -53.07
CA ALA A 747 -1.43 -9.19 -54.32
C ALA A 747 -0.12 -9.96 -54.11
N THR A 748 -0.10 -11.26 -54.43
CA THR A 748 1.10 -12.11 -54.39
C THR A 748 1.73 -12.20 -55.77
N VAL A 749 3.05 -12.06 -55.88
CA VAL A 749 3.79 -12.17 -57.15
C VAL A 749 4.85 -13.26 -57.05
N VAL A 750 4.86 -14.19 -58.01
CA VAL A 750 5.79 -15.33 -58.08
C VAL A 750 6.48 -15.33 -59.43
N ARG A 751 7.79 -15.59 -59.47
CA ARG A 751 8.53 -15.74 -60.74
C ARG A 751 8.34 -17.15 -61.31
N VAL A 752 8.09 -17.24 -62.61
CA VAL A 752 7.96 -18.50 -63.34
C VAL A 752 8.92 -18.49 -64.52
N ALA A 753 9.82 -19.46 -64.60
CA ALA A 753 10.63 -19.70 -65.79
C ALA A 753 9.90 -20.71 -66.68
N ILE A 754 9.83 -20.42 -67.98
CA ILE A 754 9.29 -21.34 -69.00
C ILE A 754 10.43 -21.76 -69.91
N GLU A 755 10.64 -23.06 -70.07
CA GLU A 755 11.66 -23.68 -70.92
C GLU A 755 10.94 -24.66 -71.85
N ARG A 756 10.79 -24.34 -73.13
CA ARG A 756 10.16 -25.29 -74.08
C ARG A 756 11.18 -26.19 -74.74
#